data_AF-A0A9X1QDH2-F1
#
_entry.id   AF-A0A9X1QDH2-F1
#
_cell.length_a   1.000
_cell.length_b   1.000
_cell.length_c   1.000
_cell.angle_alpha   90.00
_cell.angle_beta   90.00
_cell.angle_gamma   90.00
#
_symmetry.space_group_name_H-M   'P 1'
#
loop_
_entity.id
_entity.type
_entity.pdbx_description
1 polymer ?
#
loop_
_entity_poly.entity_id
_entity_poly.type
_entity_poly.pdbx_seq_one_letter_code
_entity_poly.pdbx_strand_id
1 'polypeptide(L)'
;MRKRIFVKWQASTLFFSLSLFVSPLDLSAQQPRYFAVSMVNENDNASLPTIQAAKDIGFNAVALTVQWGTIEGKISRILKAEKGGDYNVWKQYDDQISLATSLGMKIALNIAVSTGDDVTNSISDRYGVDTGDGWKKEERMLVVNYEGQEAVFQKQGGPIRPNINLQFVMTSLAAQSTRDRISGFAAKVMQRYKYLQDQNNLLYVNLIYSRQGEGEFDMGSTKYHYEQQLDMVNALTDYSQPMTNAYRNWLKGKYGHIEYLNAAWGTNHSSFDHVSPKRPSGSTFTGPDGTDWFTFRTLILKETNNLFKNAVKGVSPSTKVITHHGSVYDKIARSRGTLHFNEIGADLDGIKINDEVYYDHRFAIDLVRSNLPGKLYVNEAAYVTGMESVESITTESFTHGAHVVTMFYLENALKSPSAVNALKTLASNWVTNKTVINPAPSNSNTFTLSSMIDSDGCRTVRDTYWNDCDAYIRWRNTFDNGGGRPINFTMQNDVVKPGCFYKDLSLAGNGQQSASIIPDGKFVHMTDANCKLISTVKGSGLTNGTDNFTAKVDIDNQVNSHDGQPYVQRHFKLTPGGTNPTSANITLYVSQEELTAFNAMSTVKLPENATDSDRFRANLRILQWHGDMKPGNPDFTIDPNDDDIQWDGILNLWRIRFNVNGFSTFYISAVNAAPLPVNLINFNGKKEENAVSLHWQTSEETNSDHFEIQHGVDGKQWTKIGEVDAAAESKVLKSYHFVHSFPVNGKNLYRLKMVDQDDTFAYSRIISAAFENAEKLTLYPNPVTSGTIFLQYSGAAPTVTLTDITGRTVPITTEKTSPDQLNVKAKTRLIPGLYILNADYGTKQVRYKVVVD
;
A
#
# COMPACT_ATOMS: atom_id res chain seq x y z
N MET A 1 -4.49 49.38 -20.64
CA MET A 1 -4.79 49.23 -19.19
C MET A 1 -6.13 48.52 -19.07
N ARG A 2 -6.18 47.24 -18.64
CA ARG A 2 -6.69 46.77 -17.31
C ARG A 2 -8.10 47.30 -16.99
N LYS A 3 -9.15 46.52 -16.73
CA LYS A 3 -9.30 45.29 -15.92
C LYS A 3 -10.69 44.67 -16.13
N ARG A 4 -10.73 43.32 -16.10
CA ARG A 4 -11.70 42.36 -15.51
C ARG A 4 -13.22 42.64 -15.55
N ILE A 5 -13.97 41.71 -16.16
CA ILE A 5 -15.33 41.31 -15.74
C ILE A 5 -15.42 39.77 -15.73
N PHE A 6 -16.00 39.25 -14.64
CA PHE A 6 -16.35 37.85 -14.37
C PHE A 6 -17.49 37.36 -15.28
N VAL A 7 -17.45 36.09 -15.71
CA VAL A 7 -18.65 35.37 -16.18
C VAL A 7 -18.68 33.97 -15.57
N LYS A 8 -19.76 33.71 -14.81
CA LYS A 8 -20.21 32.41 -14.31
C LYS A 8 -20.61 31.51 -15.50
N TRP A 9 -20.31 30.22 -15.44
CA TRP A 9 -20.98 29.21 -16.25
C TRP A 9 -21.69 28.20 -15.34
N GLN A 10 -23.01 28.15 -15.47
CA GLN A 10 -23.86 27.10 -14.93
C GLN A 10 -23.68 25.82 -15.74
N ALA A 11 -23.58 24.70 -15.03
CA ALA A 11 -23.67 23.37 -15.60
C ALA A 11 -25.14 23.01 -15.87
N SER A 12 -25.40 22.39 -17.02
CA SER A 12 -26.64 21.65 -17.28
C SER A 12 -26.27 20.35 -17.96
N THR A 13 -26.60 19.26 -17.27
CA THR A 13 -26.44 17.85 -17.62
C THR A 13 -27.40 17.49 -18.74
N LEU A 14 -26.91 16.84 -19.81
CA LEU A 14 -27.58 15.81 -20.62
C LEU A 14 -26.78 15.57 -21.90
N PHE A 15 -26.02 14.47 -21.98
CA PHE A 15 -25.66 13.89 -23.27
C PHE A 15 -25.93 12.40 -23.27
N PHE A 16 -26.90 12.04 -24.10
CA PHE A 16 -27.20 10.70 -24.56
C PHE A 16 -25.99 10.09 -25.27
N SER A 17 -25.77 8.81 -25.01
CA SER A 17 -24.89 7.92 -25.75
C SER A 17 -25.29 7.85 -27.22
N LEU A 18 -24.40 8.26 -28.11
CA LEU A 18 -24.38 7.78 -29.49
C LEU A 18 -22.94 7.47 -29.89
N SER A 19 -22.63 6.18 -29.89
CA SER A 19 -21.38 5.58 -30.32
C SER A 19 -21.23 5.78 -31.83
N LEU A 20 -20.54 6.84 -32.24
CA LEU A 20 -19.93 6.92 -33.56
C LEU A 20 -18.48 6.45 -33.41
N PHE A 21 -18.26 5.18 -33.75
CA PHE A 21 -16.93 4.65 -34.07
C PHE A 21 -16.38 5.42 -35.27
N VAL A 22 -15.75 6.56 -35.01
CA VAL A 22 -14.72 7.07 -35.91
C VAL A 22 -13.45 6.36 -35.48
N SER A 23 -13.15 5.26 -36.16
CA SER A 23 -11.81 4.67 -36.15
C SER A 23 -10.81 5.81 -36.33
N PRO A 24 -9.80 6.00 -35.46
CA PRO A 24 -8.71 6.90 -35.80
C PRO A 24 -8.16 6.39 -37.14
N LEU A 25 -8.11 7.26 -38.15
CA LEU A 25 -7.45 6.92 -39.41
C LEU A 25 -6.10 6.29 -39.07
N ASP A 26 -5.93 5.06 -39.51
CA ASP A 26 -4.75 4.24 -39.32
C ASP A 26 -3.56 4.92 -40.04
N LEU A 27 -2.83 5.76 -39.29
CA LEU A 27 -1.58 6.40 -39.73
C LEU A 27 -0.42 5.39 -39.85
N SER A 28 -0.67 4.08 -39.72
CA SER A 28 0.35 3.03 -39.84
C SER A 28 0.62 2.57 -41.28
N ALA A 29 0.11 3.26 -42.30
CA ALA A 29 0.57 3.07 -43.66
C ALA A 29 2.09 3.38 -43.77
N GLN A 30 2.90 2.32 -43.65
CA GLN A 30 4.27 2.15 -44.15
C GLN A 30 5.41 2.98 -43.51
N GLN A 31 5.54 2.99 -42.17
CA GLN A 31 6.83 3.40 -41.55
C GLN A 31 7.93 2.36 -41.89
N PRO A 32 9.10 2.76 -42.43
CA PRO A 32 10.22 1.84 -42.65
C PRO A 32 10.76 1.27 -41.34
N ARG A 33 11.30 0.05 -41.40
CA ARG A 33 12.16 -0.46 -40.33
C ARG A 33 13.57 0.11 -40.45
N TYR A 34 14.25 0.24 -39.32
CA TYR A 34 15.63 0.70 -39.30
C TYR A 34 16.56 -0.31 -38.65
N PHE A 35 17.62 -0.67 -39.35
CA PHE A 35 18.75 -1.38 -38.77
C PHE A 35 19.92 -0.41 -38.74
N ALA A 36 20.29 0.00 -37.52
CA ALA A 36 21.24 1.07 -37.29
C ALA A 36 22.57 0.54 -36.81
N VAL A 37 23.69 1.09 -37.28
CA VAL A 37 25.00 0.83 -36.67
C VAL A 37 25.19 1.77 -35.47
N SER A 38 25.59 1.23 -34.31
CA SER A 38 25.88 2.02 -33.12
C SER A 38 27.30 2.60 -33.16
N MET A 39 27.41 3.90 -32.92
CA MET A 39 28.63 4.69 -32.98
C MET A 39 28.81 5.38 -31.63
N VAL A 40 29.47 4.68 -30.71
CA VAL A 40 29.65 5.10 -29.31
C VAL A 40 30.53 6.34 -29.17
N ASN A 41 31.46 6.50 -30.13
CA ASN A 41 32.43 7.60 -30.18
C ASN A 41 33.28 7.70 -28.91
N GLU A 42 33.72 6.54 -28.43
CA GLU A 42 34.61 6.39 -27.29
C GLU A 42 36.08 6.25 -27.66
N ASN A 43 36.45 6.20 -28.94
CA ASN A 43 37.84 6.03 -29.41
C ASN A 43 38.14 7.03 -30.55
N ASP A 44 39.43 7.34 -30.76
CA ASP A 44 39.96 8.21 -31.83
C ASP A 44 39.73 7.68 -33.25
N ASN A 45 39.27 6.43 -33.39
CA ASN A 45 38.95 5.86 -34.69
C ASN A 45 37.71 6.57 -35.27
N ALA A 46 37.97 7.46 -36.23
CA ALA A 46 36.97 7.96 -37.16
C ALA A 46 36.41 6.78 -37.97
N SER A 47 35.37 6.14 -37.44
CA SER A 47 34.69 4.97 -37.98
C SER A 47 33.84 5.28 -39.23
N LEU A 48 34.24 6.28 -40.03
CA LEU A 48 33.70 6.51 -41.38
C LEU A 48 33.72 5.24 -42.23
N PRO A 49 34.80 4.41 -42.23
CA PRO A 49 34.79 3.12 -42.93
C PRO A 49 33.72 2.16 -42.39
N THR A 50 33.45 2.19 -41.08
CA THR A 50 32.38 1.36 -40.48
C THR A 50 31.00 1.81 -40.95
N ILE A 51 30.74 3.12 -41.06
CA ILE A 51 29.49 3.65 -41.63
C ILE A 51 29.33 3.20 -43.09
N GLN A 52 30.39 3.31 -43.89
CA GLN A 52 30.36 2.87 -45.29
C GLN A 52 30.10 1.36 -45.38
N ALA A 53 30.81 0.54 -44.59
CA ALA A 53 30.61 -0.90 -44.56
C ALA A 53 29.18 -1.29 -44.11
N ALA A 54 28.63 -0.58 -43.11
CA ALA A 54 27.25 -0.77 -42.68
C ALA A 54 26.27 -0.51 -43.84
N LYS A 55 26.46 0.58 -44.58
CA LYS A 55 25.67 0.88 -45.77
C LYS A 55 25.79 -0.22 -46.83
N ASP A 56 27.00 -0.68 -47.11
CA ASP A 56 27.28 -1.73 -48.11
C ASP A 56 26.65 -3.09 -47.72
N ILE A 57 26.45 -3.33 -46.43
CA ILE A 57 25.75 -4.50 -45.89
C ILE A 57 24.22 -4.36 -46.00
N GLY A 58 23.69 -3.14 -46.01
CA GLY A 58 22.26 -2.86 -46.10
C GLY A 58 21.65 -2.17 -44.88
N PHE A 59 22.48 -1.69 -43.94
CA PHE A 59 22.01 -0.83 -42.86
C PHE A 59 21.49 0.49 -43.46
N ASN A 60 20.44 1.03 -42.85
CA ASN A 60 19.78 2.26 -43.32
C ASN A 60 19.74 3.36 -42.25
N ALA A 61 20.43 3.17 -41.12
CA ALA A 61 20.53 4.15 -40.06
C ALA A 61 21.87 4.10 -39.31
N VAL A 62 22.19 5.18 -38.60
CA VAL A 62 23.35 5.30 -37.70
C VAL A 62 22.86 5.85 -36.36
N ALA A 63 23.15 5.15 -35.26
CA ALA A 63 22.88 5.62 -33.90
C ALA A 63 24.17 6.19 -33.32
N LEU A 64 24.21 7.50 -33.13
CA LEU A 64 25.43 8.25 -32.91
C LEU A 64 25.42 8.86 -31.51
N THR A 65 26.40 8.48 -30.69
CA THR A 65 26.50 8.94 -29.32
C THR A 65 27.37 10.19 -29.23
N VAL A 66 26.80 11.30 -28.79
CA VAL A 66 27.49 12.57 -28.53
C VAL A 66 27.89 12.62 -27.06
N GLN A 67 29.19 12.69 -26.79
CA GLN A 67 29.76 12.60 -25.45
C GLN A 67 29.98 13.99 -24.86
N TRP A 68 29.44 14.27 -23.67
CA TRP A 68 29.72 15.52 -22.93
C TRP A 68 31.23 15.73 -22.76
N GLY A 69 31.96 14.67 -22.38
CA GLY A 69 33.40 14.74 -22.13
C GLY A 69 34.18 15.33 -23.32
N THR A 70 33.81 14.94 -24.53
CA THR A 70 34.43 15.38 -25.79
C THR A 70 34.13 16.84 -26.11
N ILE A 71 32.91 17.31 -25.81
CA ILE A 71 32.45 18.65 -26.20
C ILE A 71 32.72 19.71 -25.12
N GLU A 72 32.35 19.44 -23.87
CA GLU A 72 32.40 20.40 -22.76
C GLU A 72 33.41 20.01 -21.67
N GLY A 73 33.77 18.72 -21.58
CA GLY A 73 34.58 18.20 -20.48
C GLY A 73 36.10 18.28 -20.69
N LYS A 74 36.82 17.46 -19.92
CA LYS A 74 38.29 17.37 -19.93
C LYS A 74 38.87 17.11 -21.31
N ILE A 75 38.25 16.22 -22.10
CA ILE A 75 38.73 15.88 -23.45
C ILE A 75 38.68 17.10 -24.37
N SER A 76 37.61 17.90 -24.32
CA SER A 76 37.51 19.16 -25.09
C SER A 76 38.71 20.08 -24.86
N ARG A 77 39.12 20.24 -23.59
CA ARG A 77 40.25 21.08 -23.20
C ARG A 77 41.59 20.50 -23.67
N ILE A 78 41.78 19.19 -23.56
CA ILE A 78 42.98 18.50 -24.06
C ILE A 78 43.08 18.66 -25.57
N LEU A 79 42.00 18.43 -26.31
CA LEU A 79 41.97 18.59 -27.78
C LEU A 79 42.36 19.99 -28.22
N LYS A 80 41.87 21.02 -27.52
CA LYS A 80 42.22 22.42 -27.78
C LYS A 80 43.67 22.75 -27.39
N ALA A 81 44.20 22.14 -26.34
CA ALA A 81 45.60 22.30 -25.96
C ALA A 81 46.55 21.65 -26.99
N GLU A 82 46.21 20.45 -27.48
CA GLU A 82 47.02 19.69 -28.45
C GLU A 82 46.92 20.25 -29.88
N LYS A 83 45.72 20.67 -30.31
CA LYS A 83 45.42 21.02 -31.71
C LYS A 83 45.14 22.52 -31.94
N GLY A 84 45.29 23.33 -30.90
CA GLY A 84 45.04 24.78 -30.92
C GLY A 84 43.66 25.17 -30.38
N GLY A 85 43.56 26.36 -29.78
CA GLY A 85 42.38 26.85 -29.07
C GLY A 85 41.09 26.87 -29.90
N ASP A 86 41.21 27.04 -31.21
CA ASP A 86 40.11 27.10 -32.18
C ASP A 86 39.72 25.72 -32.76
N TYR A 87 40.30 24.62 -32.24
CA TYR A 87 39.99 23.29 -32.71
C TYR A 87 38.50 22.97 -32.59
N ASN A 88 37.87 22.57 -33.70
CA ASN A 88 36.48 22.14 -33.74
C ASN A 88 36.31 20.75 -33.10
N VAL A 89 35.94 20.72 -31.83
CA VAL A 89 35.64 19.48 -31.08
C VAL A 89 34.44 18.70 -31.62
N TRP A 90 33.63 19.29 -32.51
CA TRP A 90 32.51 18.62 -33.17
C TRP A 90 32.89 17.86 -34.44
N LYS A 91 34.11 18.07 -34.96
CA LYS A 91 34.49 17.61 -36.30
C LYS A 91 34.19 16.13 -36.57
N GLN A 92 34.49 15.25 -35.61
CA GLN A 92 34.21 13.81 -35.73
C GLN A 92 32.72 13.53 -35.98
N TYR A 93 31.85 14.15 -35.17
CA TYR A 93 30.41 13.99 -35.26
C TYR A 93 29.86 14.58 -36.58
N ASP A 94 30.38 15.73 -37.00
CA ASP A 94 29.99 16.38 -38.25
C ASP A 94 30.35 15.52 -39.47
N ASP A 95 31.57 14.98 -39.51
CA ASP A 95 32.04 14.13 -40.61
C ASP A 95 31.21 12.83 -40.71
N GLN A 96 30.91 12.21 -39.56
CA GLN A 96 30.09 10.98 -39.51
C GLN A 96 28.65 11.22 -39.97
N ILE A 97 28.01 12.30 -39.49
CA ILE A 97 26.65 12.66 -39.89
C ILE A 97 26.60 13.01 -41.37
N SER A 98 27.59 13.77 -41.87
CA SER A 98 27.69 14.15 -43.28
C SER A 98 27.81 12.92 -44.18
N LEU A 99 28.68 11.96 -43.83
CA LEU A 99 28.81 10.71 -44.57
C LEU A 99 27.51 9.90 -44.55
N ALA A 100 26.95 9.63 -43.36
CA ALA A 100 25.75 8.81 -43.22
C ALA A 100 24.55 9.38 -44.00
N THR A 101 24.33 10.70 -43.91
CA THR A 101 23.25 11.37 -44.64
C THR A 101 23.49 11.39 -46.14
N SER A 102 24.75 11.54 -46.61
CA SER A 102 25.09 11.43 -48.04
C SER A 102 24.83 10.03 -48.60
N LEU A 103 24.92 8.99 -47.76
CA LEU A 103 24.57 7.60 -48.09
C LEU A 103 23.06 7.30 -47.95
N GLY A 104 22.25 8.31 -47.64
CA GLY A 104 20.80 8.20 -47.46
C GLY A 104 20.38 7.48 -46.16
N MET A 105 21.28 7.36 -45.19
CA MET A 105 20.99 6.74 -43.89
C MET A 105 20.32 7.76 -42.95
N LYS A 106 19.42 7.28 -42.09
CA LYS A 106 18.86 8.09 -40.99
C LYS A 106 19.80 8.16 -39.80
N ILE A 107 19.63 9.18 -38.97
CA ILE A 107 20.44 9.42 -37.77
C ILE A 107 19.56 9.25 -36.54
N ALA A 108 20.06 8.52 -35.54
CA ALA A 108 19.58 8.62 -34.17
C ALA A 108 20.68 9.27 -33.32
N LEU A 109 20.32 10.19 -32.43
CA LEU A 109 21.28 10.87 -31.54
C LEU A 109 21.11 10.37 -30.11
N ASN A 110 22.15 9.76 -29.55
CA ASN A 110 22.21 9.46 -28.13
C ASN A 110 23.07 10.53 -27.45
N ILE A 111 22.52 11.25 -26.48
CA ILE A 111 23.24 12.32 -25.78
C ILE A 111 23.73 11.78 -24.45
N ALA A 112 25.04 11.56 -24.34
CA ALA A 112 25.67 11.03 -23.14
C ALA A 112 26.24 12.14 -22.27
N VAL A 113 25.72 12.25 -21.05
CA VAL A 113 26.14 13.26 -20.06
C VAL A 113 27.05 12.71 -18.98
N SER A 114 27.25 11.38 -18.90
CA SER A 114 28.22 10.77 -18.00
C SER A 114 29.66 11.08 -18.44
N THR A 115 30.53 11.53 -17.54
CA THR A 115 31.88 11.99 -17.88
C THR A 115 33.00 11.05 -17.51
N GLY A 116 34.07 11.12 -18.31
CA GLY A 116 35.38 10.50 -18.09
C GLY A 116 36.40 11.44 -17.43
N ASP A 117 37.01 11.03 -16.32
CA ASP A 117 38.29 11.59 -15.82
C ASP A 117 39.50 10.80 -16.36
N ASP A 118 40.69 11.42 -16.40
CA ASP A 118 41.96 10.77 -16.79
C ASP A 118 42.59 10.04 -15.59
N VAL A 119 42.70 8.73 -15.70
CA VAL A 119 43.22 7.81 -14.68
C VAL A 119 44.71 8.02 -14.41
N THR A 120 45.48 8.64 -15.31
CA THR A 120 46.94 8.79 -15.09
C THR A 120 47.30 9.72 -13.93
N ASN A 121 46.37 10.58 -13.47
CA ASN A 121 46.60 11.54 -12.38
C ASN A 121 45.40 11.74 -11.42
N SER A 122 44.36 10.90 -11.48
CA SER A 122 43.14 11.07 -10.66
C SER A 122 43.40 10.68 -9.20
N ILE A 123 43.95 11.65 -8.47
CA ILE A 123 44.08 11.79 -7.02
C ILE A 123 42.79 12.46 -6.44
N SER A 124 41.74 12.60 -7.26
CA SER A 124 40.66 13.59 -7.12
C SER A 124 39.77 13.39 -5.89
N ASP A 125 39.49 12.15 -5.50
CA ASP A 125 38.63 11.87 -4.34
C ASP A 125 39.32 12.13 -2.99
N ARG A 126 40.66 12.01 -2.93
CA ARG A 126 41.45 12.13 -1.69
C ARG A 126 41.77 13.59 -1.30
N TYR A 127 41.64 14.56 -2.22
CA TYR A 127 42.07 15.96 -1.99
C TYR A 127 41.06 17.05 -2.40
N GLY A 128 39.83 16.70 -2.81
CA GLY A 128 38.80 17.71 -3.11
C GLY A 128 39.10 18.53 -4.37
N VAL A 129 39.70 17.91 -5.37
CA VAL A 129 40.08 18.59 -6.62
C VAL A 129 38.92 18.53 -7.61
N ASP A 130 38.55 19.69 -8.15
CA ASP A 130 37.65 19.82 -9.30
C ASP A 130 38.25 19.06 -10.50
N THR A 131 37.62 17.94 -10.87
CA THR A 131 38.03 17.06 -11.98
C THR A 131 37.91 17.74 -13.34
N GLY A 132 37.27 18.91 -13.40
CA GLY A 132 37.10 19.72 -14.59
C GLY A 132 36.33 19.02 -15.73
N ASP A 133 35.65 17.92 -15.41
CA ASP A 133 34.51 17.41 -16.16
C ASP A 133 33.26 18.29 -15.96
N GLY A 134 33.26 19.07 -14.88
CA GLY A 134 32.32 20.15 -14.61
C GLY A 134 31.36 19.87 -13.46
N TRP A 135 31.38 18.68 -12.85
CA TRP A 135 30.54 18.32 -11.70
C TRP A 135 31.31 18.40 -10.38
N LYS A 136 30.63 18.86 -9.34
CA LYS A 136 31.21 18.94 -8.00
C LYS A 136 31.21 17.57 -7.33
N LYS A 137 32.10 17.37 -6.36
CA LYS A 137 32.18 16.14 -5.55
C LYS A 137 30.84 15.80 -4.88
N GLU A 138 30.15 16.81 -4.36
CA GLU A 138 28.87 16.66 -3.64
C GLU A 138 27.69 16.33 -4.58
N GLU A 139 27.90 16.46 -5.89
CA GLU A 139 26.90 16.16 -6.93
C GLU A 139 27.04 14.73 -7.47
N ARG A 140 28.07 13.99 -7.04
CA ARG A 140 28.30 12.61 -7.46
C ARG A 140 27.34 11.65 -6.78
N MET A 141 26.95 10.60 -7.49
CA MET A 141 26.18 9.51 -6.87
C MET A 141 27.03 8.85 -5.79
N LEU A 142 26.45 8.67 -4.61
CA LEU A 142 27.03 7.87 -3.55
C LEU A 142 26.42 6.47 -3.65
N VAL A 143 27.24 5.47 -3.90
CA VAL A 143 26.82 4.07 -3.96
C VAL A 143 27.11 3.42 -2.61
N VAL A 144 26.27 2.50 -2.17
CA VAL A 144 26.57 1.63 -1.02
C VAL A 144 26.39 0.17 -1.40
N ASN A 145 27.17 -0.71 -0.78
CA ASN A 145 26.99 -2.16 -0.93
C ASN A 145 25.97 -2.72 0.08
N TYR A 146 25.75 -4.04 0.02
CA TYR A 146 24.86 -4.76 0.95
C TYR A 146 25.30 -4.63 2.42
N GLU A 147 26.60 -4.46 2.67
CA GLU A 147 27.19 -4.26 4.01
C GLU A 147 27.08 -2.79 4.47
N GLY A 148 26.52 -1.91 3.63
CA GLY A 148 26.35 -0.49 3.91
C GLY A 148 27.63 0.34 3.78
N GLN A 149 28.69 -0.22 3.17
CA GLN A 149 29.94 0.49 2.89
C GLN A 149 29.75 1.42 1.69
N GLU A 150 30.15 2.67 1.87
CA GLU A 150 30.08 3.72 0.86
C GLU A 150 31.21 3.57 -0.17
N ALA A 151 30.87 3.75 -1.43
CA ALA A 151 31.81 3.80 -2.54
C ALA A 151 31.40 4.91 -3.52
N VAL A 152 32.41 5.54 -4.13
CA VAL A 152 32.20 6.42 -5.28
C VAL A 152 32.25 5.56 -6.54
N PHE A 153 31.20 5.64 -7.35
CA PHE A 153 31.17 4.89 -8.60
C PHE A 153 32.18 5.48 -9.60
N GLN A 154 33.16 4.66 -10.01
CA GLN A 154 34.07 4.95 -11.10
C GLN A 154 34.25 3.68 -11.94
N LYS A 155 33.89 3.74 -13.22
CA LYS A 155 34.24 2.67 -14.18
C LYS A 155 35.38 3.13 -15.06
N GLN A 156 36.44 2.34 -15.18
CA GLN A 156 37.44 2.55 -16.24
C GLN A 156 36.77 2.38 -17.62
N GLY A 157 36.60 3.48 -18.32
CA GLY A 157 36.31 3.49 -19.74
C GLY A 157 37.57 3.17 -20.54
N GLY A 158 37.37 2.61 -21.73
CA GLY A 158 38.46 2.41 -22.69
C GLY A 158 39.13 3.74 -23.05
N PRO A 159 40.30 3.68 -23.70
CA PRO A 159 41.01 4.88 -24.10
C PRO A 159 40.28 5.62 -25.22
N ILE A 160 39.84 6.87 -24.99
CA ILE A 160 39.41 7.73 -26.12
C ILE A 160 40.58 8.00 -27.05
N ARG A 161 41.76 8.16 -26.48
CA ARG A 161 43.00 8.42 -27.22
C ARG A 161 44.12 7.54 -26.66
N PRO A 162 45.19 7.28 -27.43
CA PRO A 162 46.41 6.75 -26.87
C PRO A 162 46.80 7.57 -25.63
N ASN A 163 46.84 6.92 -24.46
CA ASN A 163 47.20 7.48 -23.15
C ASN A 163 46.13 8.26 -22.36
N ILE A 164 44.88 8.40 -22.83
CA ILE A 164 43.79 8.99 -22.03
C ILE A 164 42.78 7.89 -21.67
N ASN A 165 42.90 7.35 -20.46
CA ASN A 165 41.89 6.44 -19.91
C ASN A 165 40.73 7.26 -19.37
N LEU A 166 39.49 6.91 -19.71
CA LEU A 166 38.33 7.53 -19.08
C LEU A 166 38.00 6.83 -17.76
N GLN A 167 37.42 7.58 -16.83
CA GLN A 167 36.63 7.03 -15.74
C GLN A 167 35.23 7.62 -15.73
N PHE A 168 34.21 6.79 -15.97
CA PHE A 168 32.82 7.23 -15.90
C PHE A 168 32.43 7.56 -14.47
N VAL A 169 32.16 8.84 -14.21
CA VAL A 169 31.62 9.34 -12.94
C VAL A 169 30.10 9.43 -13.05
N MET A 170 29.40 8.82 -12.09
CA MET A 170 27.95 8.98 -11.96
C MET A 170 27.59 10.20 -11.12
N THR A 171 26.54 10.91 -11.52
CA THR A 171 26.08 12.14 -10.86
C THR A 171 24.63 12.01 -10.45
N SER A 172 24.28 12.61 -9.32
CA SER A 172 22.94 12.55 -8.78
C SER A 172 21.97 13.25 -9.72
N LEU A 173 20.95 12.52 -10.17
CA LEU A 173 19.86 13.09 -10.96
C LEU A 173 18.93 14.00 -10.16
N ALA A 174 19.07 14.01 -8.83
CA ALA A 174 18.40 14.96 -7.95
C ALA A 174 19.18 16.27 -7.77
N ALA A 175 20.46 16.33 -8.17
CA ALA A 175 21.25 17.56 -8.11
C ALA A 175 20.79 18.54 -9.20
N GLN A 176 20.47 19.78 -8.80
CA GLN A 176 19.99 20.81 -9.72
C GLN A 176 21.01 21.10 -10.84
N SER A 177 22.29 21.16 -10.52
CA SER A 177 23.35 21.41 -11.48
C SER A 177 23.50 20.27 -12.51
N THR A 178 23.30 19.01 -12.12
CA THR A 178 23.22 17.88 -13.06
C THR A 178 22.06 18.08 -14.04
N ARG A 179 20.88 18.47 -13.52
CA ARG A 179 19.69 18.77 -14.33
C ARG A 179 19.92 19.94 -15.29
N ASP A 180 20.53 21.02 -14.82
CA ASP A 180 20.86 22.19 -15.64
C ASP A 180 21.83 21.83 -16.77
N ARG A 181 22.85 20.99 -16.49
CA ARG A 181 23.79 20.50 -17.50
C ARG A 181 23.12 19.60 -18.53
N ILE A 182 22.26 18.67 -18.10
CA ILE A 182 21.49 17.80 -19.00
C ILE A 182 20.69 18.64 -19.99
N SER A 183 19.90 19.59 -19.48
CA SER A 183 19.05 20.44 -20.34
C SER A 183 19.88 21.36 -21.25
N GLY A 184 20.92 22.00 -20.72
CA GLY A 184 21.79 22.90 -21.47
C GLY A 184 22.53 22.18 -22.60
N PHE A 185 23.08 20.99 -22.33
CA PHE A 185 23.79 20.21 -23.34
C PHE A 185 22.85 19.63 -24.39
N ALA A 186 21.69 19.12 -23.98
CA ALA A 186 20.67 18.67 -24.91
C ALA A 186 20.27 19.78 -25.89
N ALA A 187 20.01 20.99 -25.37
CA ALA A 187 19.71 22.14 -26.22
C ALA A 187 20.88 22.50 -27.15
N LYS A 188 22.13 22.47 -26.69
CA LYS A 188 23.32 22.75 -27.51
C LYS A 188 23.49 21.75 -28.65
N VAL A 189 23.38 20.45 -28.37
CA VAL A 189 23.43 19.40 -29.40
C VAL A 189 22.30 19.60 -30.41
N MET A 190 21.09 19.87 -29.94
CA MET A 190 19.95 20.09 -30.81
C MET A 190 20.07 21.36 -31.65
N GLN A 191 20.62 22.45 -31.11
CA GLN A 191 20.87 23.67 -31.89
C GLN A 191 21.83 23.40 -33.06
N ARG A 192 22.84 22.55 -32.85
CA ARG A 192 23.79 22.17 -33.89
C ARG A 192 23.16 21.27 -34.96
N TYR A 193 22.38 20.27 -34.54
CA TYR A 193 21.88 19.21 -35.43
C TYR A 193 20.39 19.30 -35.75
N LYS A 194 19.73 20.43 -35.45
CA LYS A 194 18.32 20.67 -35.77
C LYS A 194 17.98 20.40 -37.24
N TYR A 195 18.90 20.73 -38.15
CA TYR A 195 18.71 20.52 -39.58
C TYR A 195 18.40 19.06 -39.94
N LEU A 196 18.86 18.08 -39.14
CA LEU A 196 18.52 16.68 -39.34
C LEU A 196 17.02 16.44 -39.17
N GLN A 197 16.38 17.11 -38.21
CA GLN A 197 14.93 17.04 -38.06
C GLN A 197 14.23 17.74 -39.25
N ASP A 198 14.71 18.91 -39.64
CA ASP A 198 14.10 19.73 -40.70
C ASP A 198 14.16 19.02 -42.07
N GLN A 199 15.21 18.22 -42.28
CA GLN A 199 15.41 17.39 -43.48
C GLN A 199 14.81 15.97 -43.33
N ASN A 200 14.08 15.70 -42.24
CA ASN A 200 13.52 14.39 -41.92
C ASN A 200 14.56 13.25 -41.85
N ASN A 201 15.80 13.57 -41.50
CA ASN A 201 16.91 12.62 -41.34
C ASN A 201 17.10 12.14 -39.90
N LEU A 202 16.47 12.78 -38.90
CA LEU A 202 16.54 12.39 -37.50
C LEU A 202 15.41 11.41 -37.12
N LEU A 203 15.77 10.22 -36.62
CA LEU A 203 14.83 9.20 -36.12
C LEU A 203 14.31 9.56 -34.72
N TYR A 204 15.24 9.81 -33.80
CA TYR A 204 14.96 10.13 -32.40
C TYR A 204 16.20 10.70 -31.72
N VAL A 205 15.98 11.25 -30.54
CA VAL A 205 17.00 11.66 -29.59
C VAL A 205 16.73 11.00 -28.23
N ASN A 206 17.76 10.50 -27.55
CA ASN A 206 17.64 10.02 -26.17
C ASN A 206 18.75 10.56 -25.26
N LEU A 207 18.50 10.44 -23.96
CA LEU A 207 19.46 10.75 -22.92
C LEU A 207 20.12 9.47 -22.43
N ILE A 208 21.45 9.47 -22.38
CA ILE A 208 22.26 8.51 -21.63
C ILE A 208 22.77 9.25 -20.40
N TYR A 209 22.05 9.10 -19.29
CA TYR A 209 22.41 9.73 -18.01
C TYR A 209 23.54 9.00 -17.29
N SER A 210 23.64 7.68 -17.47
CA SER A 210 24.77 6.86 -17.04
C SER A 210 24.91 5.63 -17.93
N ARG A 211 26.12 5.10 -18.04
CA ARG A 211 26.40 3.87 -18.80
C ARG A 211 25.65 2.65 -18.23
N GLN A 212 25.45 2.61 -16.93
CA GLN A 212 24.68 1.57 -16.27
C GLN A 212 23.18 1.72 -16.51
N GLY A 213 22.71 2.93 -16.86
CA GLY A 213 21.38 3.15 -17.41
C GLY A 213 21.13 2.36 -18.70
N GLU A 214 22.18 2.00 -19.46
CA GLU A 214 22.12 1.22 -20.70
C GLU A 214 22.31 -0.31 -20.53
N GLY A 215 22.80 -0.80 -19.38
CA GLY A 215 23.08 -2.24 -19.11
C GLY A 215 24.48 -2.75 -19.51
N GLU A 216 24.93 -3.86 -18.89
CA GLU A 216 26.16 -4.66 -19.11
C GLU A 216 27.56 -4.04 -18.87
N PHE A 217 27.76 -3.29 -17.79
CA PHE A 217 29.11 -2.79 -17.49
C PHE A 217 29.60 -3.15 -16.09
N ASP A 218 30.56 -4.08 -16.05
CA ASP A 218 31.28 -4.56 -14.87
C ASP A 218 31.73 -3.42 -13.95
N MET A 219 31.59 -3.66 -12.65
CA MET A 219 32.20 -2.85 -11.60
C MET A 219 33.67 -3.23 -11.43
N GLY A 220 34.50 -2.76 -12.35
CA GLY A 220 35.94 -2.84 -12.19
C GLY A 220 36.42 -1.81 -11.16
N SER A 221 36.81 -2.26 -9.97
CA SER A 221 37.65 -1.47 -9.08
C SER A 221 38.97 -1.21 -9.79
N THR A 222 39.33 0.04 -10.09
CA THR A 222 40.70 0.34 -10.51
C THR A 222 41.65 0.07 -9.36
N LYS A 223 42.85 -0.42 -9.70
CA LYS A 223 44.04 -0.86 -8.95
C LYS A 223 44.48 -0.08 -7.69
N TYR A 224 43.76 0.97 -7.27
CA TYR A 224 44.15 1.90 -6.21
C TYR A 224 43.16 2.01 -5.02
N HIS A 225 42.15 1.15 -4.94
CA HIS A 225 41.33 0.99 -3.73
C HIS A 225 41.26 -0.48 -3.31
N TYR A 226 41.75 -0.78 -2.10
CA TYR A 226 41.47 -2.02 -1.37
C TYR A 226 40.05 -1.97 -0.78
N GLU A 227 39.05 -1.77 -1.63
CA GLU A 227 37.62 -1.85 -1.28
C GLU A 227 37.00 -2.86 -2.25
N GLN A 228 36.26 -3.81 -1.69
CA GLN A 228 35.92 -5.10 -2.30
C GLN A 228 35.18 -4.95 -3.64
N GLN A 229 35.27 -5.97 -4.52
CA GLN A 229 34.36 -6.09 -5.66
C GLN A 229 32.91 -5.95 -5.18
N LEU A 230 32.24 -4.90 -5.60
CA LEU A 230 30.82 -4.77 -5.42
C LEU A 230 30.12 -5.53 -6.56
N ASP A 231 29.02 -6.22 -6.29
CA ASP A 231 28.15 -6.78 -7.35
C ASP A 231 27.35 -5.64 -8.01
N MET A 232 27.22 -5.65 -9.35
CA MET A 232 26.45 -4.68 -10.15
C MET A 232 25.03 -4.45 -9.61
N VAL A 233 24.42 -5.48 -9.02
CA VAL A 233 23.09 -5.39 -8.39
C VAL A 233 23.07 -4.37 -7.24
N ASN A 234 24.19 -4.24 -6.52
CA ASN A 234 24.35 -3.35 -5.37
C ASN A 234 24.74 -1.91 -5.77
N ALA A 235 25.08 -1.67 -7.04
CA ALA A 235 25.77 -0.46 -7.50
C ALA A 235 24.89 0.74 -7.86
N LEU A 236 23.61 0.50 -8.13
CA LEU A 236 22.81 1.40 -8.99
C LEU A 236 21.89 2.33 -8.21
N THR A 237 22.12 2.46 -6.91
CA THR A 237 21.31 3.30 -6.02
C THR A 237 22.12 4.51 -5.58
N ASP A 238 21.50 5.68 -5.72
CA ASP A 238 22.08 6.96 -5.35
C ASP A 238 21.66 7.31 -3.92
N TYR A 239 22.62 7.40 -3.01
CA TYR A 239 22.42 7.84 -1.63
C TYR A 239 23.10 9.17 -1.34
N SER A 240 23.46 9.91 -2.39
CA SER A 240 24.07 11.23 -2.25
C SER A 240 23.14 12.19 -1.51
N GLN A 241 23.71 13.28 -0.98
CA GLN A 241 22.94 14.28 -0.25
C GLN A 241 21.82 14.90 -1.09
N PRO A 242 22.01 15.26 -2.39
CA PRO A 242 20.92 15.74 -3.23
C PRO A 242 19.76 14.76 -3.33
N MET A 243 20.04 13.47 -3.53
CA MET A 243 19.02 12.43 -3.63
C MET A 243 18.27 12.23 -2.31
N THR A 244 18.99 12.13 -1.20
CA THR A 244 18.40 11.97 0.14
C THR A 244 17.52 13.16 0.52
N ASN A 245 17.96 14.39 0.23
CA ASN A 245 17.17 15.59 0.47
C ASN A 245 15.90 15.63 -0.36
N ALA A 246 15.99 15.30 -1.66
CA ALA A 246 14.84 15.24 -2.54
C ALA A 246 13.86 14.14 -2.09
N TYR A 247 14.35 12.98 -1.64
CA TYR A 247 13.51 11.91 -1.10
C TYR A 247 12.73 12.36 0.15
N ARG A 248 13.41 12.99 1.11
CA ARG A 248 12.76 13.54 2.31
C ARG A 248 11.71 14.58 1.97
N ASN A 249 11.98 15.45 1.00
CA ASN A 249 11.00 16.45 0.55
C ASN A 249 9.80 15.81 -0.14
N TRP A 250 10.02 14.76 -0.95
CA TRP A 250 8.93 13.99 -1.54
C TRP A 250 8.09 13.28 -0.47
N LEU A 251 8.72 12.68 0.55
CA LEU A 251 8.03 12.08 1.69
C LEU A 251 7.24 13.12 2.49
N LYS A 252 7.81 14.31 2.75
CA LYS A 252 7.08 15.43 3.36
C LYS A 252 5.82 15.78 2.55
N GLY A 253 5.94 15.86 1.22
CA GLY A 253 4.80 16.13 0.34
C GLY A 253 3.78 15.00 0.28
N LYS A 254 4.23 13.73 0.35
CA LYS A 254 3.36 12.55 0.33
C LYS A 254 2.63 12.34 1.66
N TYR A 255 3.33 12.46 2.77
CA TYR A 255 2.82 12.11 4.10
C TYR A 255 2.30 13.31 4.89
N GLY A 256 2.77 14.53 4.62
CA GLY A 256 2.44 15.73 5.39
C GLY A 256 3.08 15.77 6.79
N HIS A 257 2.87 14.72 7.59
CA HIS A 257 3.30 14.58 8.98
C HIS A 257 4.14 13.31 9.19
N ILE A 258 5.11 13.36 10.11
CA ILE A 258 6.04 12.24 10.33
C ILE A 258 5.35 11.04 10.98
N GLU A 259 4.33 11.29 11.81
CA GLU A 259 3.50 10.29 12.47
C GLU A 259 2.77 9.40 11.47
N TYR A 260 2.37 9.98 10.33
CA TYR A 260 1.70 9.27 9.23
C TYR A 260 2.67 8.38 8.46
N LEU A 261 3.90 8.83 8.24
CA LEU A 261 4.96 7.98 7.69
C LEU A 261 5.27 6.83 8.65
N ASN A 262 5.44 7.12 9.93
CA ASN A 262 5.73 6.11 10.96
C ASN A 262 4.63 5.05 11.05
N ALA A 263 3.36 5.46 11.03
CA ALA A 263 2.21 4.56 10.95
C ALA A 263 2.27 3.67 9.70
N ALA A 264 2.47 4.26 8.53
CA ALA A 264 2.50 3.54 7.27
C ALA A 264 3.67 2.55 7.16
N TRP A 265 4.83 2.92 7.69
CA TRP A 265 6.06 2.13 7.58
C TRP A 265 6.29 1.20 8.78
N GLY A 266 5.52 1.35 9.86
CA GLY A 266 5.79 0.67 11.12
C GLY A 266 7.10 1.13 11.79
N THR A 267 7.44 2.41 11.64
CA THR A 267 8.67 3.03 12.16
C THR A 267 8.38 4.07 13.24
N ASN A 268 9.40 4.75 13.77
CA ASN A 268 9.26 5.78 14.81
C ASN A 268 10.28 6.91 14.66
N HIS A 269 10.38 7.48 13.46
CA HIS A 269 11.23 8.64 13.17
C HIS A 269 10.69 9.89 13.89
N SER A 270 11.59 10.69 14.47
CA SER A 270 11.23 11.95 15.14
C SER A 270 10.90 13.09 14.18
N SER A 271 11.46 13.07 12.97
CA SER A 271 11.16 14.01 11.89
C SER A 271 11.54 13.41 10.53
N PHE A 272 11.08 14.02 9.44
CA PHE A 272 11.49 13.62 8.10
C PHE A 272 13.00 13.78 7.84
N ASP A 273 13.70 14.64 8.59
CA ASP A 273 15.15 14.83 8.43
C ASP A 273 15.95 13.64 8.97
N HIS A 274 15.33 12.80 9.81
CA HIS A 274 15.89 11.52 10.29
C HIS A 274 15.49 10.32 9.42
N VAL A 275 14.72 10.52 8.35
CA VAL A 275 14.37 9.46 7.40
C VAL A 275 15.49 9.32 6.38
N SER A 276 15.88 8.10 6.06
CA SER A 276 16.87 7.81 5.03
C SER A 276 16.32 6.76 4.06
N PRO A 277 16.73 6.79 2.78
CA PRO A 277 16.43 5.71 1.85
C PRO A 277 16.88 4.36 2.42
N LYS A 278 16.09 3.32 2.17
CA LYS A 278 16.44 1.94 2.57
C LYS A 278 17.73 1.54 1.84
N ARG A 279 18.77 1.20 2.61
CA ARG A 279 20.05 0.75 2.05
C ARG A 279 19.90 -0.63 1.39
N PRO A 280 20.82 -1.02 0.46
CA PRO A 280 20.70 -2.25 -0.28
C PRO A 280 20.66 -3.48 0.63
N SER A 281 19.59 -4.25 0.47
CA SER A 281 19.36 -5.57 1.04
C SER A 281 18.47 -6.41 0.11
N GLY A 282 18.19 -7.68 0.44
CA GLY A 282 17.23 -8.47 -0.33
C GLY A 282 15.84 -7.80 -0.43
N SER A 283 15.47 -7.03 0.59
CA SER A 283 14.19 -6.31 0.73
C SER A 283 14.27 -4.80 0.45
N THR A 284 15.31 -4.33 -0.27
CA THR A 284 15.52 -2.89 -0.54
C THR A 284 14.28 -2.16 -1.04
N PHE A 285 13.52 -2.81 -1.94
CA PHE A 285 12.36 -2.21 -2.59
C PHE A 285 11.04 -2.86 -2.15
N THR A 286 11.08 -3.72 -1.15
CA THR A 286 9.88 -4.40 -0.63
C THR A 286 9.46 -3.79 0.71
N GLY A 287 8.17 -3.91 1.02
CA GLY A 287 7.54 -3.23 2.15
C GLY A 287 7.25 -1.74 1.86
N PRO A 288 6.53 -1.04 2.75
CA PRO A 288 6.10 0.35 2.52
C PRO A 288 7.26 1.33 2.30
N ASP A 289 8.33 1.22 3.09
CA ASP A 289 9.53 2.06 2.99
C ASP A 289 10.34 1.82 1.71
N GLY A 290 10.50 0.55 1.32
CA GLY A 290 11.19 0.16 0.10
C GLY A 290 10.39 0.50 -1.17
N THR A 291 9.07 0.35 -1.11
CA THR A 291 8.16 0.70 -2.22
C THR A 291 8.18 2.20 -2.49
N ASP A 292 8.24 3.00 -1.43
CA ASP A 292 8.38 4.45 -1.52
C ASP A 292 9.71 4.87 -2.10
N TRP A 293 10.78 4.20 -1.69
CA TRP A 293 12.08 4.42 -2.27
C TRP A 293 12.12 4.08 -3.76
N PHE A 294 11.55 2.95 -4.16
CA PHE A 294 11.42 2.55 -5.57
C PHE A 294 10.60 3.58 -6.38
N THR A 295 9.46 4.00 -5.83
CA THR A 295 8.55 4.95 -6.46
C THR A 295 9.22 6.30 -6.65
N PHE A 296 9.87 6.83 -5.62
CA PHE A 296 10.58 8.10 -5.71
C PHE A 296 11.69 8.06 -6.77
N ARG A 297 12.49 6.99 -6.83
CA ARG A 297 13.51 6.82 -7.87
C ARG A 297 12.93 6.80 -9.28
N THR A 298 11.79 6.12 -9.46
CA THR A 298 11.03 6.13 -10.71
C THR A 298 10.66 7.56 -11.11
N LEU A 299 10.18 8.37 -10.16
CA LEU A 299 9.81 9.77 -10.40
C LEU A 299 11.01 10.64 -10.77
N ILE A 300 12.17 10.47 -10.13
CA ILE A 300 13.39 11.19 -10.49
C ILE A 300 13.83 10.88 -11.93
N LEU A 301 13.74 9.61 -12.35
CA LEU A 301 14.02 9.23 -13.74
C LEU A 301 13.01 9.87 -14.72
N LYS A 302 11.71 9.81 -14.40
CA LYS A 302 10.64 10.44 -15.19
C LYS A 302 10.87 11.95 -15.35
N GLU A 303 11.15 12.64 -14.25
CA GLU A 303 11.41 14.08 -14.25
C GLU A 303 12.66 14.44 -15.07
N THR A 304 13.72 13.65 -14.95
CA THR A 304 14.96 13.86 -15.72
C THR A 304 14.71 13.69 -17.22
N ASN A 305 13.98 12.65 -17.61
CA ASN A 305 13.57 12.43 -19.00
C ASN A 305 12.68 13.58 -19.52
N ASN A 306 11.75 14.06 -18.69
CA ASN A 306 10.87 15.18 -19.05
C ASN A 306 11.64 16.50 -19.20
N LEU A 307 12.61 16.76 -18.32
CA LEU A 307 13.52 17.89 -18.45
C LEU A 307 14.31 17.83 -19.76
N PHE A 308 14.90 16.69 -20.07
CA PHE A 308 15.62 16.46 -21.32
C PHE A 308 14.72 16.65 -22.55
N LYS A 309 13.53 16.03 -22.54
CA LYS A 309 12.52 16.21 -23.58
C LYS A 309 12.19 17.68 -23.81
N ASN A 310 11.95 18.43 -22.74
CA ASN A 310 11.60 19.84 -22.84
C ASN A 310 12.74 20.66 -23.43
N ALA A 311 14.00 20.35 -23.09
CA ALA A 311 15.17 21.00 -23.69
C ALA A 311 15.28 20.71 -25.20
N VAL A 312 15.11 19.44 -25.61
CA VAL A 312 15.13 19.04 -27.02
C VAL A 312 13.97 19.69 -27.79
N LYS A 313 12.74 19.57 -27.29
CA LYS A 313 11.54 20.09 -27.94
C LYS A 313 11.44 21.62 -27.90
N GLY A 314 12.14 22.28 -26.98
CA GLY A 314 12.30 23.73 -26.97
C GLY A 314 13.10 24.25 -28.17
N VAL A 315 14.03 23.46 -28.69
CA VAL A 315 14.79 23.78 -29.92
C VAL A 315 14.09 23.25 -31.17
N SER A 316 13.52 22.05 -31.09
CA SER A 316 12.92 21.33 -32.22
C SER A 316 11.64 20.60 -31.78
N PRO A 317 10.47 21.26 -31.82
CA PRO A 317 9.23 20.72 -31.23
C PRO A 317 8.76 19.38 -31.80
N SER A 318 9.09 19.08 -33.06
CA SER A 318 8.69 17.84 -33.74
C SER A 318 9.67 16.69 -33.54
N THR A 319 10.80 16.92 -32.87
CA THR A 319 11.81 15.86 -32.64
C THR A 319 11.27 14.81 -31.68
N LYS A 320 11.35 13.54 -32.10
CA LYS A 320 11.01 12.40 -31.25
C LYS A 320 12.06 12.26 -30.15
N VAL A 321 11.61 12.25 -28.89
CA VAL A 321 12.45 12.02 -27.72
C VAL A 321 12.06 10.70 -27.09
N ILE A 322 13.01 9.78 -26.93
CA ILE A 322 12.77 8.46 -26.33
C ILE A 322 13.58 8.30 -25.04
N THR A 323 13.13 7.41 -24.14
CA THR A 323 13.98 6.98 -23.03
C THR A 323 14.89 5.83 -23.47
N HIS A 324 16.02 5.67 -22.79
CA HIS A 324 16.96 4.59 -23.02
C HIS A 324 17.22 3.89 -21.70
N HIS A 325 16.94 2.59 -21.68
CA HIS A 325 17.22 1.70 -20.58
C HIS A 325 18.02 0.50 -21.07
N GLY A 326 18.68 -0.21 -20.16
CA GLY A 326 19.01 -1.61 -20.37
C GLY A 326 17.73 -2.43 -20.53
N SER A 327 17.70 -3.63 -19.97
CA SER A 327 16.43 -4.34 -19.87
C SER A 327 15.46 -3.61 -18.91
N VAL A 328 14.17 -3.87 -19.08
CA VAL A 328 13.08 -3.26 -18.29
C VAL A 328 12.35 -4.25 -17.41
N TYR A 329 12.83 -5.49 -17.35
CA TYR A 329 12.20 -6.54 -16.57
C TYR A 329 13.17 -7.35 -15.71
N ASP A 330 14.47 -7.23 -15.95
CA ASP A 330 15.48 -8.06 -15.30
C ASP A 330 15.77 -7.64 -13.86
N LYS A 331 16.60 -8.44 -13.19
CA LYS A 331 17.10 -8.11 -11.85
C LYS A 331 17.78 -6.75 -11.80
N ILE A 332 18.55 -6.41 -12.81
CA ILE A 332 19.26 -5.13 -12.84
C ILE A 332 18.26 -3.98 -13.03
N ALA A 333 17.15 -4.18 -13.75
CA ALA A 333 16.08 -3.18 -13.91
C ALA A 333 15.44 -2.80 -12.56
N ARG A 334 15.29 -3.76 -11.64
CA ARG A 334 14.86 -3.47 -10.26
C ARG A 334 15.83 -2.51 -9.58
N SER A 335 17.13 -2.83 -9.61
CA SER A 335 18.17 -1.98 -9.05
C SER A 335 18.27 -0.63 -9.74
N ARG A 336 18.04 -0.52 -11.05
CA ARG A 336 17.97 0.74 -11.81
C ARG A 336 16.71 1.57 -11.50
N GLY A 337 15.67 0.95 -10.96
CA GLY A 337 14.35 1.57 -10.84
C GLY A 337 13.58 1.63 -12.16
N THR A 338 13.96 0.83 -13.16
CA THR A 338 13.40 0.86 -14.52
C THR A 338 12.33 -0.19 -14.78
N LEU A 339 11.92 -0.99 -13.77
CA LEU A 339 10.76 -1.90 -13.91
C LEU A 339 9.47 -1.15 -14.22
N HIS A 340 9.33 0.09 -13.75
CA HIS A 340 8.18 0.95 -14.02
C HIS A 340 8.42 1.84 -15.26
N PHE A 341 9.00 1.26 -16.32
CA PHE A 341 9.41 1.95 -17.55
C PHE A 341 8.25 2.68 -18.25
N ASN A 342 7.03 2.17 -18.13
CA ASN A 342 5.84 2.79 -18.71
C ASN A 342 5.51 4.13 -18.04
N GLU A 343 5.74 4.28 -16.74
CA GLU A 343 5.60 5.55 -16.04
C GLU A 343 6.75 6.50 -16.38
N ILE A 344 7.99 5.98 -16.43
CA ILE A 344 9.20 6.74 -16.78
C ILE A 344 9.11 7.31 -18.20
N GLY A 345 8.57 6.53 -19.14
CA GLY A 345 8.47 6.86 -20.56
C GLY A 345 7.10 7.38 -21.01
N ALA A 346 6.12 7.55 -20.10
CA ALA A 346 4.74 7.89 -20.44
C ALA A 346 4.62 9.11 -21.37
N ASP A 347 5.37 10.16 -21.05
CA ASP A 347 5.33 11.45 -21.73
C ASP A 347 6.35 11.58 -22.88
N LEU A 348 7.03 10.50 -23.23
CA LEU A 348 8.04 10.42 -24.29
C LEU A 348 7.45 9.81 -25.56
N ASP A 349 8.18 9.89 -26.66
CA ASP A 349 7.76 9.39 -27.98
C ASP A 349 8.13 7.92 -28.20
N GLY A 350 8.84 7.29 -27.26
CA GLY A 350 9.38 5.95 -27.39
C GLY A 350 10.29 5.50 -26.27
N ILE A 351 10.80 4.29 -26.45
CA ILE A 351 11.75 3.65 -25.54
C ILE A 351 12.74 2.81 -26.34
N LYS A 352 14.01 2.89 -25.93
CA LYS A 352 15.07 1.96 -26.28
C LYS A 352 15.36 1.07 -25.09
N ILE A 353 15.40 -0.23 -25.33
CA ILE A 353 15.89 -1.24 -24.40
C ILE A 353 17.16 -1.90 -24.95
N ASN A 354 17.95 -2.49 -24.06
CA ASN A 354 19.10 -3.31 -24.39
C ASN A 354 19.03 -4.60 -23.56
N ASP A 355 18.76 -5.71 -24.24
CA ASP A 355 18.61 -7.03 -23.65
C ASP A 355 19.82 -7.90 -24.02
N GLU A 356 20.37 -8.63 -23.04
CA GLU A 356 21.51 -9.52 -23.31
C GLU A 356 21.12 -10.67 -24.23
N VAL A 357 22.11 -11.30 -24.87
CA VAL A 357 21.90 -12.41 -25.82
C VAL A 357 21.06 -13.58 -25.30
N TYR A 358 21.01 -13.80 -23.99
CA TYR A 358 20.33 -14.95 -23.38
C TYR A 358 18.85 -14.70 -23.04
N TYR A 359 18.36 -13.50 -23.29
CA TYR A 359 17.00 -13.07 -22.93
C TYR A 359 15.97 -13.47 -24.00
N ASP A 360 14.68 -13.45 -23.62
CA ASP A 360 13.59 -13.65 -24.58
C ASP A 360 13.12 -12.30 -25.15
N HIS A 361 13.66 -11.88 -26.29
CA HIS A 361 13.37 -10.57 -26.88
C HIS A 361 11.93 -10.42 -27.36
N ARG A 362 11.23 -11.54 -27.57
CA ARG A 362 9.79 -11.57 -27.85
C ARG A 362 8.99 -11.04 -26.67
N PHE A 363 9.34 -11.49 -25.46
CA PHE A 363 8.76 -11.02 -24.21
C PHE A 363 9.04 -9.53 -24.01
N ALA A 364 10.28 -9.11 -24.24
CA ALA A 364 10.70 -7.73 -24.07
C ALA A 364 9.87 -6.76 -24.92
N ILE A 365 9.71 -7.06 -26.22
CA ILE A 365 8.95 -6.20 -27.14
C ILE A 365 7.45 -6.28 -26.88
N ASP A 366 6.89 -7.46 -26.56
CA ASP A 366 5.48 -7.57 -26.17
C ASP A 366 5.18 -6.75 -24.90
N LEU A 367 6.05 -6.83 -23.89
CA LEU A 367 5.94 -6.08 -22.64
C LEU A 367 5.99 -4.57 -22.91
N VAL A 368 6.97 -4.10 -23.67
CA VAL A 368 7.10 -2.68 -23.99
C VAL A 368 5.91 -2.17 -24.82
N ARG A 369 5.55 -2.87 -25.90
CA ARG A 369 4.47 -2.47 -26.80
C ARG A 369 3.11 -2.44 -26.10
N SER A 370 2.86 -3.39 -25.21
CA SER A 370 1.60 -3.48 -24.47
C SER A 370 1.44 -2.37 -23.44
N ASN A 371 2.54 -1.87 -22.86
CA ASN A 371 2.50 -0.87 -21.79
C ASN A 371 2.83 0.56 -22.26
N LEU A 372 3.31 0.71 -23.50
CA LEU A 372 3.55 1.98 -24.16
C LEU A 372 2.97 1.95 -25.59
N PRO A 373 1.65 1.75 -25.77
CA PRO A 373 1.05 1.54 -27.08
C PRO A 373 1.26 2.75 -28.01
N GLY A 374 1.58 2.48 -29.28
CA GLY A 374 1.77 3.50 -30.31
C GLY A 374 3.06 4.32 -30.21
N LYS A 375 3.98 3.97 -29.31
CA LYS A 375 5.28 4.62 -29.15
C LYS A 375 6.35 3.98 -30.05
N LEU A 376 7.49 4.64 -30.22
CA LEU A 376 8.65 4.09 -30.93
C LEU A 376 9.34 3.03 -30.05
N TYR A 377 9.54 1.83 -30.59
CA TYR A 377 10.21 0.73 -29.89
C TYR A 377 11.57 0.45 -30.54
N VAL A 378 12.63 0.52 -29.74
CA VAL A 378 14.00 0.30 -30.17
C VAL A 378 14.63 -0.80 -29.32
N ASN A 379 15.31 -1.76 -29.95
CA ASN A 379 16.13 -2.75 -29.25
C ASN A 379 17.58 -2.68 -29.74
N GLU A 380 18.50 -3.32 -29.03
CA GLU A 380 19.91 -3.42 -29.37
C GLU A 380 20.35 -4.87 -29.55
N ALA A 381 21.15 -5.12 -30.58
CA ALA A 381 21.73 -6.43 -30.89
C ALA A 381 23.26 -6.33 -30.92
N ALA A 382 23.95 -6.92 -29.95
CA ALA A 382 25.40 -6.85 -29.85
C ALA A 382 26.07 -8.11 -30.41
N TYR A 383 27.14 -7.93 -31.21
CA TYR A 383 27.98 -9.04 -31.67
C TYR A 383 28.93 -9.51 -30.56
N VAL A 384 28.41 -10.26 -29.58
CA VAL A 384 29.18 -10.73 -28.40
C VAL A 384 29.54 -12.22 -28.52
N THR A 385 28.55 -13.08 -28.74
CA THR A 385 28.74 -14.54 -28.82
C THR A 385 28.76 -15.08 -30.26
N GLY A 386 28.67 -14.19 -31.26
CA GLY A 386 28.63 -14.53 -32.68
C GLY A 386 27.34 -14.08 -33.37
N MET A 387 27.17 -14.43 -34.65
CA MET A 387 26.04 -13.96 -35.45
C MET A 387 24.67 -14.48 -34.99
N GLU A 388 24.61 -15.67 -34.40
CA GLU A 388 23.33 -16.26 -33.94
C GLU A 388 22.59 -15.35 -32.97
N SER A 389 23.33 -14.65 -32.09
CA SER A 389 22.78 -13.66 -31.17
C SER A 389 22.11 -12.49 -31.90
N VAL A 390 22.82 -11.90 -32.86
CA VAL A 390 22.37 -10.75 -33.63
C VAL A 390 21.16 -11.12 -34.48
N GLU A 391 21.17 -12.30 -35.10
CA GLU A 391 20.05 -12.82 -35.89
C GLU A 391 18.80 -13.04 -35.04
N SER A 392 18.95 -13.67 -33.87
CA SER A 392 17.86 -13.93 -32.93
C SER A 392 17.22 -12.63 -32.44
N ILE A 393 18.02 -11.72 -31.85
CA ILE A 393 17.54 -10.44 -31.30
C ILE A 393 16.81 -9.64 -32.38
N THR A 394 17.42 -9.51 -33.56
CA THR A 394 16.89 -8.68 -34.65
C THR A 394 15.60 -9.26 -35.20
N THR A 395 15.57 -10.57 -35.47
CA THR A 395 14.40 -11.25 -36.03
C THR A 395 13.22 -11.21 -35.06
N GLU A 396 13.46 -11.53 -33.80
CA GLU A 396 12.41 -11.54 -32.77
C GLU A 396 11.86 -10.15 -32.52
N SER A 397 12.76 -9.16 -32.39
CA SER A 397 12.35 -7.78 -32.15
C SER A 397 11.47 -7.25 -33.28
N PHE A 398 11.89 -7.43 -34.55
CA PHE A 398 11.09 -6.96 -35.69
C PHE A 398 9.80 -7.76 -35.92
N THR A 399 9.77 -9.04 -35.55
CA THR A 399 8.55 -9.86 -35.59
C THR A 399 7.50 -9.36 -34.60
N HIS A 400 7.94 -8.89 -33.43
CA HIS A 400 7.08 -8.38 -32.36
C HIS A 400 6.78 -6.87 -32.46
N GLY A 401 7.26 -6.20 -33.51
CA GLY A 401 6.88 -4.82 -33.82
C GLY A 401 7.90 -3.75 -33.42
N ALA A 402 9.16 -4.12 -33.17
CA ALA A 402 10.23 -3.13 -33.04
C ALA A 402 10.34 -2.29 -34.32
N HIS A 403 10.64 -1.00 -34.15
CA HIS A 403 10.81 -0.05 -35.25
C HIS A 403 12.28 0.06 -35.66
N VAL A 404 13.16 -0.01 -34.67
CA VAL A 404 14.61 0.11 -34.84
C VAL A 404 15.30 -1.00 -34.08
N VAL A 405 16.30 -1.64 -34.70
CA VAL A 405 17.29 -2.45 -34.00
C VAL A 405 18.65 -1.78 -34.21
N THR A 406 19.38 -1.50 -33.13
CA THR A 406 20.73 -0.94 -33.19
C THR A 406 21.75 -2.06 -33.04
N MET A 407 22.74 -2.15 -33.91
CA MET A 407 23.81 -3.15 -33.81
C MET A 407 25.04 -2.58 -33.12
N PHE A 408 25.52 -3.28 -32.09
CA PHE A 408 26.77 -2.99 -31.40
C PHE A 408 27.90 -3.90 -31.89
N TYR A 409 29.14 -3.40 -31.89
CA TYR A 409 30.36 -4.10 -32.34
C TYR A 409 30.34 -4.59 -33.80
N LEU A 410 29.81 -3.79 -34.73
CA LEU A 410 29.84 -4.11 -36.16
C LEU A 410 31.28 -4.34 -36.65
N GLU A 411 32.25 -3.53 -36.20
CA GLU A 411 33.67 -3.66 -36.54
C GLU A 411 34.27 -5.03 -36.20
N ASN A 412 33.73 -5.73 -35.20
CA ASN A 412 34.15 -7.10 -34.90
C ASN A 412 33.54 -8.10 -35.88
N ALA A 413 32.27 -7.92 -36.25
CA ALA A 413 31.62 -8.74 -37.28
C ALA A 413 32.27 -8.56 -38.66
N LEU A 414 32.74 -7.35 -39.01
CA LEU A 414 33.43 -7.06 -40.28
C LEU A 414 34.71 -7.88 -40.49
N LYS A 415 35.30 -8.43 -39.43
CA LYS A 415 36.49 -9.29 -39.50
C LYS A 415 36.17 -10.70 -40.05
N SER A 416 34.90 -11.06 -40.17
CA SER A 416 34.44 -12.37 -40.62
C SER A 416 33.57 -12.28 -41.88
N PRO A 417 34.01 -12.85 -43.02
CA PRO A 417 33.21 -12.85 -44.26
C PRO A 417 31.84 -13.55 -44.11
N SER A 418 31.75 -14.60 -43.29
CA SER A 418 30.48 -15.29 -43.02
C SER A 418 29.52 -14.39 -42.24
N ALA A 419 30.03 -13.63 -41.25
CA ALA A 419 29.22 -12.69 -40.49
C ALA A 419 28.70 -11.54 -41.37
N VAL A 420 29.53 -11.02 -42.27
CA VAL A 420 29.10 -10.01 -43.26
C VAL A 420 27.97 -10.52 -44.15
N ASN A 421 28.07 -11.77 -44.64
CA ASN A 421 27.02 -12.37 -45.47
C ASN A 421 25.72 -12.62 -44.69
N ALA A 422 25.82 -13.04 -43.43
CA ALA A 422 24.68 -13.19 -42.53
C ALA A 422 23.97 -11.84 -42.30
N LEU A 423 24.72 -10.77 -42.03
CA LEU A 423 24.16 -9.43 -41.88
C LEU A 423 23.47 -8.92 -43.15
N LYS A 424 24.04 -9.18 -44.34
CA LYS A 424 23.38 -8.84 -45.62
C LYS A 424 22.04 -9.55 -45.77
N THR A 425 21.99 -10.83 -45.40
CA THR A 425 20.76 -11.62 -45.41
C THR A 425 19.74 -11.04 -44.43
N LEU A 426 20.17 -10.71 -43.22
CA LEU A 426 19.32 -10.12 -42.18
C LEU A 426 18.74 -8.77 -42.62
N ALA A 427 19.58 -7.87 -43.18
CA ALA A 427 19.14 -6.58 -43.70
C ALA A 427 18.15 -6.72 -44.86
N SER A 428 18.41 -7.66 -45.79
CA SER A 428 17.48 -7.98 -46.88
C SER A 428 16.12 -8.47 -46.37
N ASN A 429 16.12 -9.34 -45.36
CA ASN A 429 14.90 -9.93 -44.80
C ASN A 429 14.04 -8.93 -44.03
N TRP A 430 14.68 -8.01 -43.29
CA TRP A 430 13.98 -7.19 -42.31
C TRP A 430 13.90 -5.71 -42.63
N VAL A 431 14.77 -5.16 -43.48
CA VAL A 431 14.94 -3.72 -43.68
C VAL A 431 14.62 -3.31 -45.11
N THR A 432 15.26 -3.95 -46.09
CA THR A 432 15.14 -3.56 -47.51
C THR A 432 13.71 -3.70 -48.00
N ASN A 433 13.07 -2.56 -48.29
CA ASN A 433 11.67 -2.47 -48.70
C ASN A 433 10.70 -3.13 -47.69
N LYS A 434 11.02 -3.06 -46.39
CA LYS A 434 10.19 -3.58 -45.31
C LYS A 434 9.67 -2.45 -44.42
N THR A 435 8.44 -2.61 -43.95
CA THR A 435 7.79 -1.69 -43.03
C THR A 435 7.60 -2.32 -41.67
N VAL A 436 7.36 -1.49 -40.66
CA VAL A 436 7.00 -1.94 -39.32
C VAL A 436 5.76 -2.82 -39.39
N ILE A 437 5.76 -3.92 -38.63
CA ILE A 437 4.60 -4.80 -38.47
C ILE A 437 3.85 -4.31 -37.22
N ASN A 438 2.52 -4.22 -37.34
CA ASN A 438 1.62 -4.08 -36.21
C ASN A 438 1.04 -5.46 -35.91
N PRO A 439 1.71 -6.27 -35.06
CA PRO A 439 1.26 -7.62 -34.82
C PRO A 439 -0.11 -7.61 -34.14
N ALA A 440 -1.05 -8.39 -34.69
CA ALA A 440 -2.34 -8.63 -34.08
C ALA A 440 -2.15 -9.59 -32.89
N PRO A 441 -2.37 -9.14 -31.63
CA PRO A 441 -2.15 -9.98 -30.47
C PRO A 441 -3.17 -11.13 -30.43
N SER A 442 -2.73 -12.34 -30.10
CA SER A 442 -3.61 -13.52 -30.04
C SER A 442 -4.43 -13.58 -28.75
N ASN A 443 -3.87 -13.08 -27.65
CA ASN A 443 -4.42 -13.13 -26.30
C ASN A 443 -3.98 -11.91 -25.48
N SER A 444 -4.58 -11.73 -24.31
CA SER A 444 -4.19 -10.70 -23.33
C SER A 444 -3.94 -11.31 -21.95
N ASN A 445 -2.98 -10.79 -21.20
CA ASN A 445 -2.72 -11.15 -19.81
C ASN A 445 -2.20 -9.93 -19.03
N THR A 446 -2.28 -9.99 -17.70
CA THR A 446 -1.87 -8.91 -16.81
C THR A 446 -1.05 -9.44 -15.63
N PHE A 447 -0.16 -8.61 -15.11
CA PHE A 447 0.63 -8.88 -13.91
C PHE A 447 0.77 -7.57 -13.09
N THR A 448 1.24 -7.64 -11.85
CA THR A 448 1.41 -6.45 -11.01
C THR A 448 2.86 -5.98 -10.98
N LEU A 449 3.07 -4.67 -10.84
CA LEU A 449 4.42 -4.13 -10.67
C LEU A 449 5.06 -4.63 -9.37
N SER A 450 4.28 -4.75 -8.29
CA SER A 450 4.74 -5.34 -7.02
C SER A 450 5.30 -6.76 -7.20
N SER A 451 4.65 -7.61 -8.02
CA SER A 451 5.11 -8.98 -8.20
C SER A 451 6.48 -9.05 -8.87
N MET A 452 6.79 -8.12 -9.79
CA MET A 452 8.13 -8.01 -10.38
C MET A 452 9.17 -7.44 -9.42
N ILE A 453 8.78 -6.49 -8.57
CA ILE A 453 9.68 -5.92 -7.55
C ILE A 453 10.02 -6.98 -6.49
N ASP A 454 9.05 -7.77 -6.07
CA ASP A 454 9.20 -8.83 -5.07
C ASP A 454 9.96 -10.04 -5.61
N SER A 455 9.85 -10.34 -6.92
CA SER A 455 10.58 -11.42 -7.57
C SER A 455 12.03 -11.10 -7.95
N ASP A 456 12.52 -9.91 -7.62
CA ASP A 456 13.85 -9.43 -8.04
C ASP A 456 13.99 -9.35 -9.57
N GLY A 457 12.93 -8.92 -10.26
CA GLY A 457 12.85 -8.95 -11.72
C GLY A 457 12.69 -10.37 -12.29
N CYS A 458 12.97 -10.53 -13.58
CA CYS A 458 12.91 -11.79 -14.31
C CYS A 458 14.30 -12.20 -14.80
N ARG A 459 14.57 -13.49 -14.84
CA ARG A 459 15.84 -14.04 -15.36
C ARG A 459 15.77 -14.25 -16.87
N THR A 460 14.58 -14.57 -17.37
CA THR A 460 14.22 -14.84 -18.77
C THR A 460 15.10 -15.87 -19.47
N VAL A 461 15.47 -16.94 -18.76
CA VAL A 461 16.22 -18.04 -19.39
C VAL A 461 15.26 -18.85 -20.25
N ARG A 462 15.37 -18.68 -21.57
CA ARG A 462 14.45 -19.24 -22.58
C ARG A 462 14.12 -20.72 -22.36
N ASP A 463 15.11 -21.52 -21.98
CA ASP A 463 14.98 -22.99 -21.86
C ASP A 463 14.59 -23.47 -20.44
N THR A 464 14.56 -22.60 -19.42
CA THR A 464 14.29 -22.98 -18.02
C THR A 464 13.37 -21.98 -17.29
N TYR A 465 12.25 -21.62 -17.92
CA TYR A 465 11.35 -20.58 -17.44
C TYR A 465 10.45 -20.95 -16.24
N TRP A 466 10.33 -22.24 -15.88
CA TRP A 466 9.42 -22.69 -14.81
C TRP A 466 9.79 -22.15 -13.41
N ASN A 467 11.04 -21.73 -13.23
CA ASN A 467 11.56 -21.13 -11.99
C ASN A 467 11.82 -19.62 -12.15
N ASP A 468 11.22 -18.98 -13.15
CA ASP A 468 11.38 -17.55 -13.42
C ASP A 468 10.32 -16.71 -12.67
N CYS A 469 10.32 -15.40 -12.89
CA CYS A 469 9.32 -14.49 -12.35
C CYS A 469 7.90 -14.83 -12.85
N ASP A 470 6.89 -14.50 -12.05
CA ASP A 470 5.47 -14.71 -12.38
C ASP A 470 5.07 -14.03 -13.70
N ALA A 471 5.62 -12.83 -13.99
CA ALA A 471 5.35 -12.11 -15.24
C ALA A 471 5.79 -12.91 -16.48
N TYR A 472 7.00 -13.47 -16.48
CA TYR A 472 7.51 -14.24 -17.61
C TYR A 472 6.80 -15.59 -17.74
N ILE A 473 6.51 -16.29 -16.64
CA ILE A 473 5.74 -17.54 -16.64
C ILE A 473 4.34 -17.30 -17.25
N ARG A 474 3.64 -16.25 -16.83
CA ARG A 474 2.33 -15.88 -17.38
C ARG A 474 2.39 -15.55 -18.86
N TRP A 475 3.36 -14.73 -19.27
CA TRP A 475 3.54 -14.38 -20.67
C TRP A 475 3.81 -15.64 -21.49
N ARG A 476 4.75 -16.50 -21.06
CA ARG A 476 5.16 -17.70 -21.78
C ARG A 476 4.00 -18.67 -21.99
N ASN A 477 3.25 -18.95 -20.93
CA ASN A 477 2.05 -19.81 -21.01
C ASN A 477 1.01 -19.24 -21.99
N THR A 478 0.80 -17.92 -21.97
CA THR A 478 -0.17 -17.26 -22.85
C THR A 478 0.29 -17.23 -24.30
N PHE A 479 1.59 -17.00 -24.52
CA PHE A 479 2.25 -17.01 -25.82
C PHE A 479 2.20 -18.40 -26.46
N ASP A 480 2.55 -19.45 -25.72
CA ASP A 480 2.52 -20.84 -26.19
C ASP A 480 1.09 -21.31 -26.50
N ASN A 481 0.12 -21.02 -25.63
CA ASN A 481 -1.30 -21.28 -25.89
C ASN A 481 -1.85 -20.48 -27.07
N GLY A 482 -1.26 -19.31 -27.36
CA GLY A 482 -1.56 -18.47 -28.51
C GLY A 482 -0.89 -18.92 -29.81
N GLY A 483 -0.21 -20.08 -29.82
CA GLY A 483 0.49 -20.61 -30.99
C GLY A 483 1.76 -19.84 -31.35
N GLY A 484 2.42 -19.24 -30.35
CA GLY A 484 3.66 -18.47 -30.56
C GLY A 484 3.44 -17.11 -31.23
N ARG A 485 2.24 -16.55 -31.14
CA ARG A 485 1.91 -15.21 -31.66
C ARG A 485 2.09 -14.15 -30.56
N PRO A 486 2.44 -12.89 -30.92
CA PRO A 486 2.50 -11.77 -29.98
C PRO A 486 1.24 -11.68 -29.12
N ILE A 487 1.39 -11.23 -27.89
CA ILE A 487 0.26 -11.04 -26.95
C ILE A 487 0.21 -9.62 -26.40
N ASN A 488 -0.94 -9.23 -25.83
CA ASN A 488 -1.03 -8.04 -24.99
C ASN A 488 -0.69 -8.41 -23.55
N PHE A 489 0.36 -7.81 -23.00
CA PHE A 489 0.86 -8.13 -21.67
C PHE A 489 0.97 -6.87 -20.81
N THR A 490 -0.07 -6.58 -20.03
CA THR A 490 -0.22 -5.28 -19.35
C THR A 490 0.20 -5.35 -17.89
N MET A 491 1.04 -4.40 -17.48
CA MET A 491 1.47 -4.20 -16.11
C MET A 491 0.46 -3.34 -15.36
N GLN A 492 -0.06 -3.85 -14.25
CA GLN A 492 -0.87 -3.09 -13.31
C GLN A 492 0.03 -2.43 -12.27
N ASN A 493 -0.01 -1.10 -12.22
CA ASN A 493 0.67 -0.35 -11.18
C ASN A 493 -0.14 -0.40 -9.87
N ASP A 494 0.24 -1.31 -8.98
CA ASP A 494 -0.36 -1.51 -7.68
C ASP A 494 0.49 -0.98 -6.52
N VAL A 495 1.73 -0.55 -6.81
CA VAL A 495 2.65 0.10 -5.85
C VAL A 495 2.37 1.59 -5.70
N VAL A 496 1.82 2.25 -6.74
CA VAL A 496 1.29 3.61 -6.67
C VAL A 496 -0.23 3.56 -6.64
N LYS A 497 -0.80 2.94 -5.60
CA LYS A 497 -2.16 3.28 -5.22
C LYS A 497 -2.08 4.49 -4.29
N PRO A 498 -2.52 5.69 -4.70
CA PRO A 498 -2.82 6.73 -3.74
C PRO A 498 -4.02 6.23 -2.93
N GLY A 499 -3.76 5.38 -1.93
CA GLY A 499 -4.75 5.07 -0.92
C GLY A 499 -5.20 6.38 -0.27
N CYS A 500 -6.43 6.40 0.25
CA CYS A 500 -7.02 7.56 0.91
C CYS A 500 -6.22 8.11 2.10
N PHE A 501 -5.12 7.47 2.46
CA PHE A 501 -4.21 7.86 3.51
C PHE A 501 -3.66 9.29 3.36
N TYR A 502 -3.51 9.82 2.13
CA TYR A 502 -2.55 10.93 1.87
C TYR A 502 -3.09 12.21 1.23
N LYS A 503 -4.40 12.39 1.04
CA LYS A 503 -4.91 13.51 0.24
C LYS A 503 -5.67 14.59 1.02
N ASP A 504 -6.45 14.22 2.03
CA ASP A 504 -7.26 15.18 2.81
C ASP A 504 -7.90 14.45 4.01
N LEU A 505 -7.39 14.62 5.23
CA LEU A 505 -8.00 14.05 6.45
C LEU A 505 -9.03 14.99 7.10
N SER A 506 -9.52 16.01 6.39
CA SER A 506 -10.69 16.76 6.83
C SER A 506 -11.92 15.86 6.92
N LEU A 507 -12.90 16.28 7.71
CA LEU A 507 -14.14 15.52 7.88
C LEU A 507 -14.94 15.42 6.57
N ALA A 508 -15.46 14.24 6.29
CA ALA A 508 -16.36 14.01 5.16
C ALA A 508 -17.65 14.86 5.31
N GLY A 509 -18.19 15.29 4.18
CA GLY A 509 -19.39 16.14 4.14
C GLY A 509 -20.70 15.35 4.28
N ASN A 510 -21.84 16.06 4.33
CA ASN A 510 -23.16 15.46 4.41
C ASN A 510 -23.41 14.43 3.28
N GLY A 511 -23.94 13.26 3.63
CA GLY A 511 -24.31 12.18 2.71
C GLY A 511 -23.15 11.30 2.20
N GLN A 512 -21.91 11.55 2.61
CA GLN A 512 -20.74 10.82 2.12
C GLN A 512 -20.65 9.41 2.72
N GLN A 513 -20.11 8.47 1.93
CA GLN A 513 -19.99 7.05 2.27
C GLN A 513 -18.55 6.56 2.11
N SER A 514 -18.17 5.55 2.89
CA SER A 514 -16.82 4.99 2.91
C SER A 514 -16.44 4.29 1.60
N ALA A 515 -15.26 4.59 1.06
CA ALA A 515 -14.74 4.08 -0.20
C ALA A 515 -13.35 3.41 -0.09
N SER A 516 -12.69 3.45 1.07
CA SER A 516 -11.34 2.86 1.25
C SER A 516 -11.08 2.40 2.69
N ILE A 517 -10.21 1.39 2.83
CA ILE A 517 -9.75 0.77 4.08
C ILE A 517 -8.28 1.16 4.26
N ILE A 518 -7.94 1.79 5.39
CA ILE A 518 -6.56 2.07 5.80
C ILE A 518 -6.22 1.21 7.02
N PRO A 519 -5.38 0.18 6.89
CA PRO A 519 -4.85 -0.55 8.04
C PRO A 519 -3.67 0.21 8.66
N ASP A 520 -3.80 0.64 9.92
CA ASP A 520 -2.70 1.20 10.73
C ASP A 520 -2.09 0.12 11.66
N GLY A 521 -1.99 -1.13 11.17
CA GLY A 521 -1.53 -2.30 11.94
C GLY A 521 -2.39 -2.69 13.17
N LYS A 522 -3.32 -1.84 13.62
CA LYS A 522 -4.21 -2.03 14.79
C LYS A 522 -5.61 -1.43 14.60
N PHE A 523 -5.81 -0.55 13.62
CA PHE A 523 -7.06 0.19 13.36
C PHE A 523 -7.41 0.18 11.87
N VAL A 524 -8.71 0.29 11.56
CA VAL A 524 -9.27 0.45 10.22
C VAL A 524 -9.88 1.84 10.10
N HIS A 525 -9.26 2.75 9.34
CA HIS A 525 -9.85 4.07 9.06
C HIS A 525 -10.76 4.00 7.83
N MET A 526 -11.92 4.66 7.96
CA MET A 526 -12.96 4.72 6.95
C MET A 526 -13.01 6.15 6.38
N THR A 527 -12.84 6.26 5.07
CA THR A 527 -12.76 7.54 4.34
C THR A 527 -13.70 7.55 3.14
N ASP A 528 -14.19 8.73 2.74
CA ASP A 528 -15.00 8.86 1.52
C ASP A 528 -14.17 8.72 0.23
N ALA A 529 -14.83 8.80 -0.93
CA ALA A 529 -14.15 8.68 -2.24
C ALA A 529 -13.12 9.79 -2.51
N ASN A 530 -13.19 10.91 -1.78
CA ASN A 530 -12.24 12.02 -1.83
C ASN A 530 -11.23 11.98 -0.68
N CYS A 531 -11.13 10.85 0.01
CA CYS A 531 -10.20 10.58 1.10
C CYS A 531 -10.54 11.26 2.44
N LYS A 532 -11.71 11.91 2.57
CA LYS A 532 -12.11 12.61 3.80
C LYS A 532 -12.51 11.65 4.90
N LEU A 533 -12.14 11.96 6.14
CA LEU A 533 -12.30 11.09 7.30
C LEU A 533 -13.77 10.96 7.72
N ILE A 534 -14.23 9.73 7.93
CA ILE A 534 -15.56 9.41 8.47
C ILE A 534 -15.43 8.89 9.90
N SER A 535 -14.77 7.74 10.09
CA SER A 535 -14.64 7.07 11.40
C SER A 535 -13.48 6.07 11.40
N THR A 536 -13.13 5.53 12.57
CA THR A 536 -12.13 4.46 12.71
C THR A 536 -12.69 3.30 13.54
N VAL A 537 -12.33 2.06 13.21
CA VAL A 537 -12.75 0.86 13.95
C VAL A 537 -11.53 0.01 14.34
N LYS A 538 -11.54 -0.53 15.56
CA LYS A 538 -10.59 -1.54 16.06
C LYS A 538 -11.36 -2.71 16.66
N GLY A 539 -11.23 -3.90 16.08
CA GLY A 539 -11.87 -5.12 16.58
C GLY A 539 -10.92 -6.03 17.33
N SER A 540 -11.43 -6.75 18.34
CA SER A 540 -10.77 -7.92 18.93
C SER A 540 -11.00 -9.12 17.99
N GLY A 541 -9.96 -9.55 17.28
CA GLY A 541 -10.03 -10.68 16.33
C GLY A 541 -9.96 -10.31 14.85
N LEU A 542 -9.71 -9.05 14.49
CA LEU A 542 -9.47 -8.65 13.09
C LEU A 542 -8.11 -9.20 12.63
N THR A 543 -8.11 -10.36 11.97
CA THR A 543 -6.95 -10.91 11.27
C THR A 543 -7.00 -10.43 9.82
N ASN A 544 -6.19 -9.43 9.47
CA ASN A 544 -5.85 -9.01 8.09
C ASN A 544 -6.77 -8.06 7.32
N GLY A 545 -7.49 -7.11 7.95
CA GLY A 545 -7.97 -5.90 7.24
C GLY A 545 -8.90 -6.14 6.01
N THR A 546 -9.45 -7.34 5.85
CA THR A 546 -10.38 -7.74 4.77
C THR A 546 -11.85 -7.67 5.18
N ASP A 547 -12.11 -7.23 6.41
CA ASP A 547 -13.44 -7.11 6.97
C ASP A 547 -14.11 -5.83 6.42
N ASN A 548 -15.04 -6.01 5.48
CA ASN A 548 -15.72 -4.93 4.77
C ASN A 548 -16.67 -4.14 5.70
N PHE A 549 -16.20 -3.12 6.40
CA PHE A 549 -17.09 -2.16 7.05
C PHE A 549 -17.55 -1.10 6.05
N THR A 550 -18.81 -0.66 6.12
CA THR A 550 -19.26 0.56 5.45
C THR A 550 -19.68 1.61 6.47
N ALA A 551 -19.34 2.87 6.22
CA ALA A 551 -19.72 3.99 7.04
C ALA A 551 -20.35 5.07 6.17
N LYS A 552 -21.35 5.77 6.71
CA LYS A 552 -21.95 6.94 6.13
C LYS A 552 -21.98 8.05 7.18
N VAL A 553 -21.78 9.29 6.75
CA VAL A 553 -21.99 10.46 7.58
C VAL A 553 -23.10 11.32 7.00
N ASP A 554 -23.97 11.80 7.87
CA ASP A 554 -24.99 12.80 7.55
C ASP A 554 -24.83 13.97 8.54
N ILE A 555 -25.15 15.19 8.08
CA ILE A 555 -24.98 16.42 8.83
C ILE A 555 -26.26 17.24 8.70
N ASP A 556 -26.95 17.43 9.81
CA ASP A 556 -28.13 18.28 9.88
C ASP A 556 -27.77 19.75 9.60
N ASN A 557 -28.69 20.53 9.04
CA ASN A 557 -28.46 21.94 8.73
C ASN A 557 -28.40 22.85 9.97
N GLN A 558 -28.89 22.37 11.11
CA GLN A 558 -28.89 23.04 12.41
C GLN A 558 -28.82 21.99 13.53
N VAL A 559 -28.43 22.40 14.73
CA VAL A 559 -28.51 21.55 15.93
C VAL A 559 -29.99 21.30 16.24
N ASN A 560 -30.39 20.03 16.14
CA ASN A 560 -31.73 19.56 16.44
C ASN A 560 -31.77 18.92 17.82
N SER A 561 -32.98 18.64 18.31
CA SER A 561 -33.21 17.95 19.58
C SER A 561 -34.27 16.88 19.44
N HIS A 562 -34.19 15.87 20.32
CA HIS A 562 -35.23 14.87 20.52
C HIS A 562 -35.55 14.80 22.01
N ASP A 563 -36.84 14.86 22.37
CA ASP A 563 -37.31 14.87 23.77
C ASP A 563 -36.56 15.88 24.67
N GLY A 564 -36.28 17.07 24.12
CA GLY A 564 -35.60 18.15 24.82
C GLY A 564 -34.07 18.00 24.89
N GLN A 565 -33.50 16.89 24.44
CA GLN A 565 -32.06 16.64 24.40
C GLN A 565 -31.47 17.04 23.04
N PRO A 566 -30.64 18.10 22.96
CA PRO A 566 -29.96 18.46 21.72
C PRO A 566 -28.90 17.42 21.36
N TYR A 567 -28.49 17.37 20.09
CA TYR A 567 -27.37 16.55 19.61
C TYR A 567 -26.52 17.29 18.57
N VAL A 568 -25.25 16.90 18.43
CA VAL A 568 -24.33 17.46 17.43
C VAL A 568 -24.82 17.11 16.03
N GLN A 569 -24.79 18.07 15.10
CA GLN A 569 -25.34 17.93 13.73
C GLN A 569 -24.83 16.70 12.97
N ARG A 570 -23.55 16.33 13.19
CA ARG A 570 -22.90 15.19 12.55
C ARG A 570 -23.26 13.89 13.23
N HIS A 571 -23.72 12.94 12.43
CA HIS A 571 -24.09 11.60 12.87
C HIS A 571 -23.61 10.53 11.89
N PHE A 572 -23.34 9.33 12.42
CA PHE A 572 -22.56 8.31 11.73
C PHE A 572 -23.35 7.01 11.68
N LYS A 573 -23.52 6.43 10.48
CA LYS A 573 -24.07 5.07 10.33
C LYS A 573 -22.95 4.13 9.96
N LEU A 574 -22.60 3.20 10.86
CA LEU A 574 -21.60 2.17 10.62
C LEU A 574 -22.30 0.82 10.44
N THR A 575 -21.92 0.09 9.40
CA THR A 575 -22.49 -1.21 9.02
C THR A 575 -21.36 -2.24 8.91
N PRO A 576 -21.47 -3.39 9.59
CA PRO A 576 -20.49 -4.48 9.45
C PRO A 576 -20.78 -5.24 8.15
N GLY A 577 -19.75 -5.69 7.42
CA GLY A 577 -19.92 -6.56 6.25
C GLY A 577 -19.45 -7.98 6.50
N GLY A 578 -20.03 -8.99 5.86
CA GLY A 578 -19.63 -10.40 6.07
C GLY A 578 -20.01 -10.97 7.45
N THR A 579 -19.34 -12.04 7.90
CA THR A 579 -19.60 -12.78 9.16
C THR A 579 -19.06 -12.07 10.42
N ASN A 580 -19.17 -10.74 10.45
CA ASN A 580 -18.35 -9.85 11.26
C ASN A 580 -18.80 -9.65 12.74
N PRO A 581 -17.90 -9.17 13.62
CA PRO A 581 -17.96 -9.34 15.07
C PRO A 581 -19.11 -8.59 15.75
N THR A 582 -19.58 -9.16 16.86
CA THR A 582 -20.62 -8.57 17.71
C THR A 582 -20.12 -7.43 18.59
N SER A 583 -18.84 -7.08 18.57
CA SER A 583 -18.29 -5.94 19.32
C SER A 583 -17.08 -5.29 18.64
N ALA A 584 -16.89 -3.99 18.87
CA ALA A 584 -15.75 -3.23 18.34
C ALA A 584 -15.45 -1.98 19.19
N ASN A 585 -14.22 -1.48 19.08
CA ASN A 585 -13.84 -0.15 19.56
C ASN A 585 -13.93 0.84 18.38
N ILE A 586 -14.84 1.80 18.46
CA ILE A 586 -15.10 2.80 17.43
C ILE A 586 -14.46 4.12 17.83
N THR A 587 -13.96 4.85 16.84
CA THR A 587 -13.56 6.25 16.96
C THR A 587 -14.43 7.12 16.05
N LEU A 588 -15.08 8.13 16.62
CA LEU A 588 -15.79 9.17 15.88
C LEU A 588 -14.99 10.48 15.93
N TYR A 589 -15.15 11.30 14.88
CA TYR A 589 -14.43 12.55 14.72
C TYR A 589 -15.40 13.73 14.54
N VAL A 590 -15.20 14.80 15.28
CA VAL A 590 -16.06 16.00 15.24
C VAL A 590 -15.19 17.26 15.30
N SER A 591 -15.57 18.32 14.59
CA SER A 591 -14.83 19.59 14.62
C SER A 591 -15.15 20.38 15.90
N GLN A 592 -14.26 21.32 16.26
CA GLN A 592 -14.56 22.24 17.36
C GLN A 592 -15.78 23.12 17.04
N GLU A 593 -15.97 23.51 15.78
CA GLU A 593 -17.11 24.32 15.32
C GLU A 593 -18.45 23.61 15.56
N GLU A 594 -18.49 22.30 15.30
CA GLU A 594 -19.67 21.46 15.52
C GLU A 594 -20.02 21.36 17.03
N LEU A 595 -19.01 21.25 17.91
CA LEU A 595 -19.23 21.29 19.36
C LEU A 595 -19.66 22.69 19.85
N THR A 596 -19.11 23.76 19.28
CA THR A 596 -19.52 25.14 19.59
C THR A 596 -20.98 25.39 19.19
N ALA A 597 -21.40 24.90 18.02
CA ALA A 597 -22.79 24.98 17.59
C ALA A 597 -23.74 24.25 18.55
N PHE A 598 -23.36 23.04 18.98
CA PHE A 598 -24.11 22.30 20.01
C PHE A 598 -24.20 23.09 21.32
N ASN A 599 -23.07 23.60 21.80
CA ASN A 599 -22.99 24.35 23.04
C ASN A 599 -23.84 25.63 23.03
N ALA A 600 -24.13 26.22 21.87
CA ALA A 600 -25.04 27.35 21.77
C ALA A 600 -26.50 26.99 22.10
N MET A 601 -26.88 25.72 21.90
CA MET A 601 -28.26 25.23 22.08
C MET A 601 -28.45 24.40 23.36
N SER A 602 -27.37 23.90 23.96
CA SER A 602 -27.41 23.06 25.16
C SER A 602 -27.07 23.83 26.44
N THR A 603 -27.78 23.52 27.53
CA THR A 603 -27.43 23.98 28.89
C THR A 603 -26.26 23.19 29.47
N VAL A 604 -26.12 21.91 29.12
CA VAL A 604 -24.97 21.07 29.46
C VAL A 604 -23.93 21.18 28.34
N LYS A 605 -22.74 21.71 28.68
CA LYS A 605 -21.69 21.96 27.71
C LYS A 605 -20.88 20.70 27.40
N LEU A 606 -20.47 20.57 26.14
CA LEU A 606 -19.37 19.73 25.65
C LEU A 606 -18.08 20.58 25.58
N PRO A 607 -16.90 19.99 25.29
CA PRO A 607 -15.64 20.75 25.23
C PRO A 607 -15.71 22.01 24.36
N GLU A 608 -15.26 23.14 24.90
CA GLU A 608 -15.40 24.45 24.26
C GLU A 608 -14.19 24.83 23.41
N ASN A 609 -13.03 24.21 23.66
CA ASN A 609 -11.80 24.43 22.92
C ASN A 609 -10.79 23.25 23.05
N ALA A 610 -9.78 23.21 22.18
CA ALA A 610 -8.74 22.18 22.12
C ALA A 610 -7.94 21.93 23.43
N THR A 611 -7.96 22.87 24.38
CA THR A 611 -7.24 22.75 25.67
C THR A 611 -8.12 22.23 26.82
N ASP A 612 -9.42 22.03 26.58
CA ASP A 612 -10.39 21.55 27.58
C ASP A 612 -10.27 20.03 27.85
N SER A 613 -9.06 19.51 28.05
CA SER A 613 -8.90 18.13 28.48
C SER A 613 -9.59 17.90 29.84
N ASP A 614 -9.52 18.79 30.82
CA ASP A 614 -10.19 18.51 32.11
C ASP A 614 -11.61 19.15 32.18
N ARG A 615 -12.02 19.69 31.03
CA ARG A 615 -13.10 20.58 30.67
C ARG A 615 -14.40 20.02 30.08
N PHE A 616 -15.40 19.58 30.84
CA PHE A 616 -16.69 19.10 30.28
C PHE A 616 -16.67 17.83 29.41
N ARG A 617 -15.53 17.15 29.18
CA ARG A 617 -15.49 15.87 28.43
C ARG A 617 -16.40 14.80 29.05
N ALA A 618 -16.47 14.75 30.37
CA ALA A 618 -17.34 13.86 31.15
C ALA A 618 -18.84 14.03 30.87
N ASN A 619 -19.25 15.14 30.23
CA ASN A 619 -20.64 15.35 29.84
C ASN A 619 -20.99 14.65 28.52
N LEU A 620 -20.01 14.25 27.71
CA LEU A 620 -20.26 13.72 26.37
C LEU A 620 -20.92 12.34 26.44
N ARG A 621 -21.97 12.15 25.64
CA ARG A 621 -22.66 10.88 25.48
C ARG A 621 -22.76 10.50 24.01
N ILE A 622 -22.63 9.21 23.72
CA ILE A 622 -22.89 8.66 22.40
C ILE A 622 -24.25 7.97 22.44
N LEU A 623 -25.18 8.43 21.59
CA LEU A 623 -26.51 7.85 21.46
C LEU A 623 -26.49 6.85 20.30
N GLN A 624 -26.98 5.63 20.53
CA GLN A 624 -26.95 4.52 19.57
C GLN A 624 -28.35 4.04 19.17
N TRP A 625 -28.58 3.84 17.88
CA TRP A 625 -29.81 3.26 17.31
C TRP A 625 -29.53 2.12 16.33
N HIS A 626 -30.23 1.00 16.51
CA HIS A 626 -30.25 -0.12 15.58
C HIS A 626 -31.25 0.17 14.46
N GLY A 627 -30.78 0.13 13.21
CA GLY A 627 -31.62 0.35 12.02
C GLY A 627 -31.43 1.73 11.39
N ASP A 628 -32.52 2.33 10.90
CA ASP A 628 -32.49 3.58 10.13
C ASP A 628 -32.45 4.85 11.01
N MET A 629 -31.84 5.91 10.46
CA MET A 629 -31.68 7.22 11.09
C MET A 629 -33.06 7.84 11.38
N LYS A 630 -33.51 7.83 12.64
CA LYS A 630 -34.71 8.56 13.07
C LYS A 630 -34.48 9.20 14.45
N PRO A 631 -35.01 10.41 14.69
CA PRO A 631 -35.04 11.03 16.01
C PRO A 631 -36.16 10.37 16.83
N GLY A 632 -35.82 9.26 17.48
CA GLY A 632 -36.61 8.55 18.49
C GLY A 632 -35.75 8.28 19.73
N ASN A 633 -36.30 7.70 20.80
CA ASN A 633 -35.48 7.32 21.96
C ASN A 633 -34.32 6.38 21.55
N PRO A 634 -33.08 6.63 22.02
CA PRO A 634 -31.94 5.78 21.69
C PRO A 634 -32.10 4.39 22.31
N ASP A 635 -31.66 3.36 21.59
CA ASP A 635 -31.61 2.00 22.14
C ASP A 635 -30.60 1.92 23.29
N PHE A 636 -29.48 2.65 23.13
CA PHE A 636 -28.42 2.74 24.14
C PHE A 636 -27.83 4.14 24.21
N THR A 637 -27.49 4.56 25.43
CA THR A 637 -26.62 5.71 25.68
C THR A 637 -25.29 5.19 26.21
N ILE A 638 -24.21 5.51 25.51
CA ILE A 638 -22.85 5.11 25.84
C ILE A 638 -22.14 6.31 26.46
N ASP A 639 -21.48 6.07 27.58
CA ASP A 639 -20.59 7.00 28.26
C ASP A 639 -19.14 6.60 27.93
N PRO A 640 -18.44 7.30 27.01
CA PRO A 640 -17.04 7.02 26.70
C PRO A 640 -16.15 7.28 27.93
N ASN A 641 -14.99 6.61 28.00
CA ASN A 641 -14.00 6.99 29.01
C ASN A 641 -13.49 8.41 28.69
N ASP A 642 -13.34 9.26 29.70
CA ASP A 642 -12.87 10.65 29.53
C ASP A 642 -11.50 10.71 28.86
N ASP A 643 -10.62 9.75 29.19
CA ASP A 643 -9.29 9.62 28.57
C ASP A 643 -9.36 9.30 27.07
N ASP A 644 -10.48 8.75 26.60
CA ASP A 644 -10.72 8.37 25.21
C ASP A 644 -11.38 9.50 24.39
N ILE A 645 -11.69 10.64 25.02
CA ILE A 645 -12.16 11.87 24.38
C ILE A 645 -10.98 12.83 24.30
N GLN A 646 -10.36 13.01 23.15
CA GLN A 646 -9.12 13.78 23.03
C GLN A 646 -9.14 14.72 21.84
N TRP A 647 -8.54 15.90 22.00
CA TRP A 647 -8.20 16.74 20.85
C TRP A 647 -7.01 16.13 20.10
N ASP A 648 -7.18 15.89 18.81
CA ASP A 648 -6.11 15.46 17.92
C ASP A 648 -5.54 16.69 17.21
N GLY A 649 -4.40 17.17 17.71
CA GLY A 649 -3.76 18.40 17.22
C GLY A 649 -3.23 18.30 15.78
N ILE A 650 -3.08 17.08 15.24
CA ILE A 650 -2.66 16.86 13.85
C ILE A 650 -3.87 16.97 12.93
N LEU A 651 -4.98 16.32 13.30
CA LEU A 651 -6.23 16.40 12.54
C LEU A 651 -6.97 17.73 12.73
N ASN A 652 -6.69 18.46 13.81
CA ASN A 652 -7.45 19.61 14.28
C ASN A 652 -8.93 19.24 14.52
N LEU A 653 -9.15 18.06 15.13
CA LEU A 653 -10.46 17.45 15.39
C LEU A 653 -10.52 16.84 16.79
N TRP A 654 -11.71 16.75 17.36
CA TRP A 654 -11.97 15.91 18.52
C TRP A 654 -12.11 14.45 18.10
N ARG A 655 -11.45 13.56 18.84
CA ARG A 655 -11.47 12.12 18.70
C ARG A 655 -12.17 11.49 19.88
N ILE A 656 -13.24 10.73 19.63
CA ILE A 656 -14.06 10.11 20.68
C ILE A 656 -14.02 8.60 20.49
N ARG A 657 -13.35 7.87 21.40
CA ARG A 657 -13.27 6.40 21.35
C ARG A 657 -14.22 5.74 22.33
N PHE A 658 -14.88 4.66 21.91
CA PHE A 658 -15.79 3.91 22.77
C PHE A 658 -15.99 2.47 22.26
N ASN A 659 -16.43 1.58 23.15
CA ASN A 659 -16.73 0.19 22.80
C ASN A 659 -18.22 0.03 22.47
N VAL A 660 -18.53 -0.81 21.50
CA VAL A 660 -19.91 -1.18 21.12
C VAL A 660 -20.07 -2.69 21.11
N ASN A 661 -21.31 -3.16 21.35
CA ASN A 661 -21.73 -4.56 21.22
C ASN A 661 -22.68 -4.77 20.01
N GLY A 662 -22.58 -3.88 19.02
CA GLY A 662 -23.38 -3.88 17.80
C GLY A 662 -23.11 -2.62 17.00
N PHE A 663 -23.12 -2.74 15.68
CA PHE A 663 -22.96 -1.61 14.76
C PHE A 663 -24.32 -0.99 14.45
N SER A 664 -24.37 0.33 14.30
CA SER A 664 -25.60 1.11 14.41
C SER A 664 -25.41 2.52 13.84
N THR A 665 -26.45 3.34 13.98
CA THR A 665 -26.32 4.79 13.85
C THR A 665 -25.90 5.38 15.20
N PHE A 666 -24.94 6.31 15.19
CA PHE A 666 -24.38 6.98 16.35
C PHE A 666 -24.52 8.51 16.24
N TYR A 667 -24.96 9.13 17.33
CA TYR A 667 -25.00 10.58 17.50
C TYR A 667 -24.18 10.99 18.72
N ILE A 668 -23.66 12.22 18.72
CA ILE A 668 -22.95 12.81 19.85
C ILE A 668 -23.91 13.78 20.56
N SER A 669 -24.02 13.67 21.87
CA SER A 669 -24.87 14.51 22.73
C SER A 669 -24.15 14.81 24.05
N ALA A 670 -24.78 15.57 24.94
CA ALA A 670 -24.42 15.64 26.36
C ALA A 670 -25.36 14.76 27.23
N VAL A 671 -25.01 14.59 28.51
CA VAL A 671 -25.88 14.10 29.58
C VAL A 671 -27.20 14.89 29.59
N ASN A 672 -28.34 14.20 29.66
CA ASN A 672 -29.66 14.82 29.70
C ASN A 672 -29.91 15.48 31.08
N ALA A 673 -30.41 16.72 31.09
CA ALA A 673 -30.64 17.53 32.28
C ALA A 673 -32.12 17.58 32.74
N ALA A 674 -33.03 16.85 32.08
CA ALA A 674 -34.37 16.61 32.63
C ALA A 674 -34.25 15.80 33.93
N PRO A 675 -35.07 16.09 34.98
CA PRO A 675 -34.98 15.36 36.23
C PRO A 675 -35.23 13.89 35.96
N LEU A 676 -34.19 13.08 36.14
CA LEU A 676 -34.34 11.64 36.20
C LEU A 676 -35.11 11.34 37.50
N PRO A 677 -36.26 10.67 37.42
CA PRO A 677 -36.88 10.11 38.59
C PRO A 677 -35.92 9.10 39.21
N VAL A 678 -35.60 9.30 40.49
CA VAL A 678 -34.56 8.61 41.26
C VAL A 678 -33.13 8.83 40.76
N ASN A 679 -32.33 9.56 41.54
CA ASN A 679 -30.87 9.60 41.38
C ASN A 679 -30.23 8.41 42.11
N LEU A 680 -30.03 7.32 41.36
CA LEU A 680 -29.40 6.09 41.84
C LEU A 680 -27.88 6.27 42.02
N ILE A 681 -27.39 6.18 43.26
CA ILE A 681 -25.97 6.28 43.60
C ILE A 681 -25.22 5.00 43.19
N ASN A 682 -25.80 3.85 43.53
CA ASN A 682 -25.21 2.56 43.23
C ASN A 682 -26.27 1.47 43.10
N PHE A 683 -25.93 0.43 42.36
CA PHE A 683 -26.62 -0.86 42.36
C PHE A 683 -25.56 -1.94 42.26
N ASN A 684 -25.50 -2.80 43.27
CA ASN A 684 -24.47 -3.81 43.47
C ASN A 684 -25.11 -5.14 43.85
N GLY A 685 -24.42 -6.24 43.51
CA GLY A 685 -24.91 -7.59 43.74
C GLY A 685 -23.77 -8.44 44.29
N LYS A 686 -23.98 -9.04 45.44
CA LYS A 686 -23.03 -9.91 46.12
C LYS A 686 -23.56 -11.33 46.12
N LYS A 687 -22.72 -12.26 45.66
CA LYS A 687 -23.00 -13.70 45.76
C LYS A 687 -22.89 -14.15 47.21
N GLU A 688 -23.90 -14.86 47.70
CA GLU A 688 -23.95 -15.45 49.05
C GLU A 688 -24.35 -16.92 48.96
N GLU A 689 -23.37 -17.83 49.01
CA GLU A 689 -23.53 -19.29 48.85
C GLU A 689 -24.38 -19.72 47.63
N ASN A 690 -25.70 -19.79 47.80
CA ASN A 690 -26.70 -20.18 46.78
C ASN A 690 -27.65 -19.04 46.38
N ALA A 691 -27.43 -17.80 46.83
CA ALA A 691 -28.28 -16.65 46.59
C ALA A 691 -27.47 -15.44 46.09
N VAL A 692 -28.15 -14.43 45.56
CA VAL A 692 -27.56 -13.12 45.25
C VAL A 692 -28.24 -12.05 46.09
N SER A 693 -27.46 -11.37 46.92
CA SER A 693 -27.88 -10.21 47.70
C SER A 693 -27.66 -8.94 46.88
N LEU A 694 -28.74 -8.24 46.54
CA LEU A 694 -28.76 -7.02 45.75
C LEU A 694 -28.93 -5.82 46.69
N HIS A 695 -28.09 -4.80 46.53
CA HIS A 695 -28.13 -3.57 47.32
C HIS A 695 -28.05 -2.35 46.40
N TRP A 696 -28.88 -1.35 46.68
CA TRP A 696 -28.81 -0.06 46.01
C TRP A 696 -29.07 1.10 46.96
N GLN A 697 -28.63 2.27 46.54
CA GLN A 697 -28.81 3.52 47.25
C GLN A 697 -29.23 4.62 46.29
N THR A 698 -30.07 5.52 46.77
CA THR A 698 -30.55 6.70 46.05
C THR A 698 -30.15 7.94 46.83
N SER A 699 -29.71 9.00 46.13
CA SER A 699 -29.38 10.28 46.76
C SER A 699 -30.58 11.20 46.85
N GLU A 700 -31.48 11.08 45.88
CA GLU A 700 -32.73 11.83 45.79
C GLU A 700 -33.78 10.97 45.08
N GLU A 701 -35.02 11.06 45.54
CA GLU A 701 -36.21 10.43 44.98
C GLU A 701 -37.29 11.50 44.86
N THR A 702 -37.93 11.56 43.70
CA THR A 702 -39.00 12.52 43.40
C THR A 702 -39.98 11.77 42.53
N ASN A 703 -41.27 11.83 42.90
CA ASN A 703 -42.34 11.11 42.23
C ASN A 703 -42.14 9.58 42.17
N SER A 704 -41.30 8.98 43.03
CA SER A 704 -40.85 7.60 42.86
C SER A 704 -41.77 6.59 43.55
N ASP A 705 -42.36 5.65 42.81
CA ASP A 705 -43.31 4.69 43.36
C ASP A 705 -42.61 3.45 43.91
N HIS A 706 -41.94 2.67 43.04
CA HIS A 706 -41.29 1.42 43.44
C HIS A 706 -40.13 1.03 42.53
N PHE A 707 -39.33 0.07 42.99
CA PHE A 707 -38.25 -0.57 42.23
C PHE A 707 -38.67 -1.99 41.85
N GLU A 708 -38.82 -2.29 40.56
CA GLU A 708 -38.90 -3.68 40.10
C GLU A 708 -37.50 -4.27 39.92
N ILE A 709 -37.23 -5.39 40.61
CA ILE A 709 -36.00 -6.14 40.44
C ILE A 709 -36.21 -7.12 39.29
N GLN A 710 -35.42 -6.97 38.23
CA GLN A 710 -35.49 -7.82 37.05
C GLN A 710 -34.25 -8.69 36.92
N HIS A 711 -34.46 -9.95 36.52
CA HIS A 711 -33.42 -10.96 36.30
C HIS A 711 -33.46 -11.47 34.86
N GLY A 712 -32.28 -11.74 34.30
CA GLY A 712 -32.10 -12.33 32.98
C GLY A 712 -30.82 -13.14 32.89
N VAL A 713 -30.68 -13.94 31.82
CA VAL A 713 -29.51 -14.80 31.60
C VAL A 713 -28.70 -14.39 30.37
N ASP A 714 -29.32 -13.69 29.41
CA ASP A 714 -28.73 -13.30 28.12
C ASP A 714 -28.73 -11.77 27.90
N GLY A 715 -29.38 -11.01 28.78
CA GLY A 715 -29.54 -9.56 28.70
C GLY A 715 -30.62 -9.09 27.73
N LYS A 716 -31.34 -10.02 27.07
CA LYS A 716 -32.42 -9.74 26.11
C LYS A 716 -33.79 -9.99 26.72
N GLN A 717 -33.94 -11.08 27.47
CA GLN A 717 -35.17 -11.44 28.16
C GLN A 717 -35.04 -11.12 29.66
N TRP A 718 -36.04 -10.43 30.22
CA TRP A 718 -36.05 -9.97 31.60
C TRP A 718 -37.34 -10.38 32.29
N THR A 719 -37.21 -10.99 33.46
CA THR A 719 -38.33 -11.42 34.32
C THR A 719 -38.29 -10.62 35.61
N LYS A 720 -39.43 -10.05 36.03
CA LYS A 720 -39.58 -9.43 37.35
C LYS A 720 -39.52 -10.52 38.43
N ILE A 721 -38.54 -10.44 39.32
CA ILE A 721 -38.32 -11.40 40.41
C ILE A 721 -38.71 -10.82 41.77
N GLY A 722 -38.97 -9.51 41.85
CA GLY A 722 -39.44 -8.86 43.06
C GLY A 722 -39.68 -7.37 42.87
N GLU A 723 -40.16 -6.73 43.92
CA GLU A 723 -40.42 -5.30 44.00
C GLU A 723 -40.09 -4.78 45.39
N VAL A 724 -39.63 -3.54 45.49
CA VAL A 724 -39.39 -2.83 46.75
C VAL A 724 -39.90 -1.41 46.61
N ASP A 725 -40.78 -0.98 47.53
CA ASP A 725 -41.34 0.37 47.55
C ASP A 725 -40.23 1.44 47.67
N ALA A 726 -40.36 2.51 46.90
CA ALA A 726 -39.52 3.69 47.04
C ALA A 726 -40.05 4.61 48.16
N ALA A 727 -39.33 5.68 48.48
CA ALA A 727 -39.72 6.63 49.52
C ALA A 727 -40.70 7.72 49.05
N ALA A 728 -41.21 7.65 47.80
CA ALA A 728 -41.99 8.69 47.12
C ALA A 728 -41.21 9.99 46.88
N GLU A 729 -40.89 10.70 47.95
CA GLU A 729 -40.19 11.97 47.96
C GLU A 729 -39.08 11.93 49.01
N SER A 730 -37.82 12.02 48.57
CA SER A 730 -36.67 12.02 49.48
C SER A 730 -35.53 12.86 48.93
N LYS A 731 -34.98 13.76 49.75
CA LYS A 731 -33.70 14.47 49.48
C LYS A 731 -32.54 13.97 50.34
N VAL A 732 -32.75 12.85 51.02
CA VAL A 732 -31.77 12.20 51.88
C VAL A 732 -31.49 10.81 51.35
N LEU A 733 -30.28 10.33 51.61
CA LEU A 733 -29.84 9.02 51.13
C LEU A 733 -30.74 7.90 51.66
N LYS A 734 -31.28 7.08 50.74
CA LYS A 734 -32.01 5.86 51.08
C LYS A 734 -31.21 4.64 50.64
N SER A 735 -31.40 3.54 51.35
CA SER A 735 -30.71 2.28 51.10
C SER A 735 -31.71 1.15 51.06
N TYR A 736 -31.59 0.29 50.06
CA TYR A 736 -32.52 -0.77 49.76
C TYR A 736 -31.79 -2.10 49.56
N HIS A 737 -32.52 -3.20 49.75
CA HIS A 737 -31.98 -4.54 49.72
C HIS A 737 -33.01 -5.53 49.17
N PHE A 738 -32.54 -6.48 48.36
CA PHE A 738 -33.34 -7.59 47.86
C PHE A 738 -32.49 -8.85 47.74
N VAL A 739 -33.03 -10.03 48.07
CA VAL A 739 -32.31 -11.31 47.95
C VAL A 739 -32.96 -12.19 46.89
N HIS A 740 -32.19 -12.55 45.86
CA HIS A 740 -32.59 -13.57 44.90
C HIS A 740 -32.11 -14.96 45.40
N SER A 741 -33.03 -15.76 45.94
CA SER A 741 -32.72 -17.03 46.61
C SER A 741 -32.45 -18.22 45.68
N PHE A 742 -32.80 -18.13 44.39
CA PHE A 742 -32.68 -19.24 43.42
C PHE A 742 -32.06 -18.79 42.07
N PRO A 743 -30.86 -18.19 42.06
CA PRO A 743 -30.14 -17.86 40.83
C PRO A 743 -29.83 -19.14 40.03
N VAL A 744 -29.87 -19.01 38.70
CA VAL A 744 -29.52 -20.12 37.80
C VAL A 744 -28.02 -20.38 37.81
N ASN A 745 -27.61 -21.59 37.46
CA ASN A 745 -26.18 -21.87 37.23
C ASN A 745 -25.69 -21.10 35.99
N GLY A 746 -24.45 -20.62 36.04
CA GLY A 746 -23.90 -19.74 35.01
C GLY A 746 -24.16 -18.27 35.29
N LYS A 747 -24.36 -17.48 34.23
CA LYS A 747 -24.45 -16.01 34.30
C LYS A 747 -25.87 -15.59 34.70
N ASN A 748 -25.97 -14.85 35.81
CA ASN A 748 -27.20 -14.16 36.22
C ASN A 748 -26.99 -12.66 36.05
N LEU A 749 -27.91 -11.99 35.35
CA LEU A 749 -27.92 -10.56 35.15
C LEU A 749 -29.08 -9.94 35.92
N TYR A 750 -28.84 -8.76 36.50
CA TYR A 750 -29.84 -8.02 37.27
C TYR A 750 -29.89 -6.57 36.83
N ARG A 751 -31.07 -5.98 36.81
CA ARG A 751 -31.30 -4.52 36.68
C ARG A 751 -32.51 -4.12 37.53
N LEU A 752 -32.56 -2.86 37.91
CA LEU A 752 -33.75 -2.24 38.49
C LEU A 752 -34.54 -1.55 37.37
N LYS A 753 -35.87 -1.71 37.38
CA LYS A 753 -36.79 -0.78 36.74
C LYS A 753 -37.32 0.14 37.83
N MET A 754 -36.96 1.41 37.78
CA MET A 754 -37.35 2.44 38.74
C MET A 754 -38.62 3.07 38.19
N VAL A 755 -39.75 2.87 38.88
CA VAL A 755 -41.09 3.26 38.41
C VAL A 755 -41.61 4.42 39.26
N ASP A 756 -42.24 5.38 38.60
CA ASP A 756 -42.81 6.58 39.21
C ASP A 756 -44.31 6.49 39.40
N GLN A 757 -44.88 7.41 40.19
CA GLN A 757 -46.31 7.44 40.49
C GLN A 757 -47.20 7.79 39.28
N ASP A 758 -46.61 8.32 38.21
CA ASP A 758 -47.25 8.57 36.92
C ASP A 758 -46.98 7.46 35.88
N ASP A 759 -46.51 6.30 36.33
CA ASP A 759 -46.15 5.11 35.54
C ASP A 759 -44.94 5.30 34.59
N THR A 760 -44.22 6.42 34.65
CA THR A 760 -42.92 6.53 33.93
C THR A 760 -41.87 5.65 34.60
N PHE A 761 -40.83 5.27 33.84
CA PHE A 761 -39.76 4.46 34.40
C PHE A 761 -38.41 4.65 33.74
N ALA A 762 -37.35 4.38 34.50
CA ALA A 762 -35.97 4.30 34.02
C ALA A 762 -35.30 2.98 34.48
N TYR A 763 -34.28 2.53 33.76
CA TYR A 763 -33.53 1.33 34.14
C TYR A 763 -32.18 1.68 34.77
N SER A 764 -31.75 0.91 35.76
CA SER A 764 -30.38 0.96 36.25
C SER A 764 -29.38 0.36 35.25
N ARG A 765 -28.09 0.54 35.51
CA ARG A 765 -27.05 -0.33 34.93
C ARG A 765 -27.35 -1.80 35.22
N ILE A 766 -26.90 -2.68 34.32
CA ILE A 766 -26.96 -4.13 34.53
C ILE A 766 -25.76 -4.57 35.37
N ILE A 767 -26.00 -5.40 36.37
CA ILE A 767 -24.95 -6.07 37.13
C ILE A 767 -25.02 -7.59 36.92
N SER A 768 -23.89 -8.27 37.08
CA SER A 768 -23.81 -9.72 36.88
C SER A 768 -23.30 -10.45 38.11
N ALA A 769 -23.91 -11.60 38.42
CA ALA A 769 -23.39 -12.58 39.37
C ALA A 769 -23.30 -13.94 38.68
N ALA A 770 -22.12 -14.55 38.68
CA ALA A 770 -21.91 -15.86 38.07
C ALA A 770 -21.81 -16.96 39.14
N PHE A 771 -22.53 -18.05 38.92
CA PHE A 771 -22.39 -19.28 39.69
C PHE A 771 -21.62 -20.29 38.86
N GLU A 772 -20.40 -20.61 39.29
CA GLU A 772 -19.60 -21.68 38.68
C GLU A 772 -20.26 -23.04 38.90
N ASN A 773 -20.10 -23.94 37.93
CA ASN A 773 -20.66 -25.30 37.94
C ASN A 773 -20.10 -26.12 39.11
N ALA A 774 -20.71 -26.00 40.28
CA ALA A 774 -20.67 -27.06 41.28
C ALA A 774 -21.67 -28.13 40.82
N GLU A 775 -21.17 -29.29 40.40
CA GLU A 775 -22.00 -30.48 40.16
C GLU A 775 -22.86 -30.73 41.42
N LYS A 776 -24.14 -30.39 41.33
CA LYS A 776 -25.07 -30.46 42.46
C LYS A 776 -25.92 -31.71 42.27
N LEU A 777 -25.76 -32.68 43.17
CA LEU A 777 -26.65 -33.83 43.31
C LEU A 777 -27.50 -33.59 44.56
N THR A 778 -28.81 -33.57 44.40
CA THR A 778 -29.76 -33.51 45.52
C THR A 778 -30.54 -34.81 45.55
N LEU A 779 -30.78 -35.34 46.74
CA LEU A 779 -31.60 -36.53 46.94
C LEU A 779 -32.78 -36.22 47.85
N TYR A 780 -33.95 -36.76 47.51
CA TYR A 780 -35.16 -36.63 48.33
C TYR A 780 -36.12 -37.80 48.06
N PRO A 781 -37.09 -38.06 48.95
CA PRO A 781 -37.12 -37.59 50.33
C PRO A 781 -36.01 -38.25 51.16
N ASN A 782 -35.61 -37.59 52.25
CA ASN A 782 -34.72 -38.17 53.26
C ASN A 782 -35.18 -37.63 54.63
N PRO A 783 -35.88 -38.43 55.46
CA PRO A 783 -36.01 -39.89 55.38
C PRO A 783 -36.89 -40.43 54.22
N VAL A 784 -36.59 -41.65 53.77
CA VAL A 784 -37.28 -42.37 52.69
C VAL A 784 -38.37 -43.26 53.27
N THR A 785 -39.63 -42.98 52.95
CA THR A 785 -40.79 -43.75 53.43
C THR A 785 -41.41 -44.67 52.38
N SER A 786 -41.24 -44.35 51.09
CA SER A 786 -41.87 -45.07 49.95
C SER A 786 -40.94 -46.07 49.25
N GLY A 787 -39.71 -46.25 49.76
CA GLY A 787 -38.69 -47.13 49.18
C GLY A 787 -38.08 -46.64 47.85
N THR A 788 -38.42 -45.43 47.40
CA THR A 788 -37.86 -44.78 46.20
C THR A 788 -37.14 -43.51 46.60
N ILE A 789 -35.91 -43.35 46.10
CA ILE A 789 -35.05 -42.18 46.29
C ILE A 789 -34.99 -41.43 44.96
N PHE A 790 -35.35 -40.16 44.94
CA PHE A 790 -35.27 -39.30 43.79
C PHE A 790 -33.93 -38.56 43.81
N LEU A 791 -33.17 -38.64 42.72
CA LEU A 791 -31.92 -37.92 42.54
C LEU A 791 -32.11 -36.85 41.46
N GLN A 792 -31.78 -35.61 41.78
CA GLN A 792 -31.67 -34.54 40.79
C GLN A 792 -30.21 -34.07 40.69
N TYR A 793 -29.65 -34.14 39.48
CA TYR A 793 -28.24 -33.89 39.20
C TYR A 793 -28.05 -32.87 38.09
N SER A 794 -26.99 -32.06 38.20
CA SER A 794 -26.53 -31.20 37.11
C SER A 794 -25.35 -31.84 36.37
N GLY A 795 -25.42 -31.98 35.05
CA GLY A 795 -24.34 -32.53 34.22
C GLY A 795 -24.59 -33.97 33.75
N ALA A 796 -23.53 -34.79 33.69
CA ALA A 796 -23.64 -36.20 33.30
C ALA A 796 -24.40 -37.01 34.37
N ALA A 797 -25.18 -38.01 33.97
CA ALA A 797 -25.90 -38.85 34.93
C ALA A 797 -24.93 -39.72 35.74
N PRO A 798 -25.01 -39.74 37.08
CA PRO A 798 -24.14 -40.59 37.88
C PRO A 798 -24.58 -42.06 37.79
N THR A 799 -23.61 -42.97 37.92
CA THR A 799 -23.90 -44.35 38.30
C THR A 799 -24.05 -44.43 39.81
N VAL A 800 -25.01 -45.21 40.32
CA VAL A 800 -25.35 -45.19 41.75
C VAL A 800 -25.34 -46.58 42.37
N THR A 801 -24.91 -46.66 43.63
CA THR A 801 -25.00 -47.86 44.46
C THR A 801 -25.56 -47.48 45.84
N LEU A 802 -26.29 -48.42 46.46
CA LEU A 802 -26.84 -48.25 47.81
C LEU A 802 -26.29 -49.34 48.71
N THR A 803 -25.75 -48.97 49.88
CA THR A 803 -25.25 -49.92 50.88
C THR A 803 -25.87 -49.65 52.25
N ASP A 804 -25.99 -50.68 53.08
CA ASP A 804 -26.25 -50.46 54.51
C ASP A 804 -24.99 -49.95 55.24
N ILE A 805 -25.11 -49.63 56.53
CA ILE A 805 -23.97 -49.16 57.35
C ILE A 805 -22.85 -50.20 57.53
N THR A 806 -23.11 -51.49 57.26
CA THR A 806 -22.10 -52.55 57.31
C THR A 806 -21.34 -52.69 55.99
N GLY A 807 -21.74 -51.94 54.96
CA GLY A 807 -21.16 -51.95 53.62
C GLY A 807 -21.76 -52.99 52.68
N ARG A 808 -22.80 -53.72 53.11
CA ARG A 808 -23.48 -54.69 52.25
C ARG A 808 -24.31 -53.96 51.20
N THR A 809 -24.13 -54.32 49.93
CA THR A 809 -24.87 -53.70 48.81
C THR A 809 -26.34 -54.15 48.78
N VAL A 810 -27.23 -53.18 48.64
CA VAL A 810 -28.66 -53.39 48.42
C VAL A 810 -28.94 -53.39 46.91
N PRO A 811 -29.58 -54.43 46.34
CA PRO A 811 -29.95 -54.44 44.94
C PRO A 811 -30.96 -53.33 44.62
N ILE A 812 -30.65 -52.51 43.62
CA ILE A 812 -31.49 -51.38 43.17
C ILE A 812 -31.83 -51.47 41.68
N THR A 813 -32.86 -50.74 41.27
CA THR A 813 -33.15 -50.37 39.89
C THR A 813 -33.10 -48.86 39.75
N THR A 814 -32.57 -48.37 38.63
CA THR A 814 -32.53 -46.95 38.31
C THR A 814 -33.37 -46.65 37.07
N GLU A 815 -34.12 -45.56 37.10
CA GLU A 815 -34.95 -45.10 36.00
C GLU A 815 -34.75 -43.61 35.78
N LYS A 816 -34.32 -43.23 34.57
CA LYS A 816 -34.11 -41.83 34.21
C LYS A 816 -35.45 -41.22 33.78
N THR A 817 -35.93 -40.23 34.54
CA THR A 817 -37.25 -39.61 34.33
C THR A 817 -37.19 -38.27 33.58
N SER A 818 -36.04 -37.59 33.62
CA SER A 818 -35.75 -36.39 32.84
C SER A 818 -34.23 -36.31 32.54
N PRO A 819 -33.74 -35.36 31.71
CA PRO A 819 -32.32 -35.20 31.45
C PRO A 819 -31.45 -35.07 32.72
N ASP A 820 -32.02 -34.52 33.78
CA ASP A 820 -31.41 -34.16 35.07
C ASP A 820 -31.96 -34.93 36.29
N GLN A 821 -32.82 -35.94 36.10
CA GLN A 821 -33.41 -36.73 37.20
C GLN A 821 -33.27 -38.25 37.04
N LEU A 822 -32.99 -38.92 38.15
CA LEU A 822 -32.83 -40.38 38.27
C LEU A 822 -33.57 -40.91 39.50
N ASN A 823 -34.52 -41.82 39.29
CA ASN A 823 -35.21 -42.51 40.36
C ASN A 823 -34.43 -43.78 40.73
N VAL A 824 -34.20 -44.00 42.02
CA VAL A 824 -33.51 -45.16 42.57
C VAL A 824 -34.45 -45.93 43.48
N LYS A 825 -34.76 -47.17 43.13
CA LYS A 825 -35.70 -48.02 43.89
C LYS A 825 -35.02 -49.31 44.33
N ALA A 826 -35.14 -49.66 45.61
CA ALA A 826 -34.64 -50.95 46.09
C ALA A 826 -35.51 -52.10 45.56
N LYS A 827 -34.88 -53.20 45.12
CA LYS A 827 -35.58 -54.40 44.64
C LYS A 827 -36.20 -55.20 45.78
N THR A 828 -35.74 -54.98 47.01
CA THR A 828 -36.25 -55.58 48.24
C THR A 828 -36.67 -54.48 49.20
N ARG A 829 -37.60 -54.78 50.09
CA ARG A 829 -38.03 -53.83 51.14
C ARG A 829 -36.81 -53.39 51.97
N LEU A 830 -36.60 -52.07 52.05
CA LEU A 830 -35.59 -51.47 52.92
C LEU A 830 -36.09 -51.57 54.37
N ILE A 831 -35.20 -51.93 55.29
CA ILE A 831 -35.49 -52.00 56.73
C ILE A 831 -35.20 -50.62 57.30
N PRO A 832 -35.99 -50.09 58.26
CA PRO A 832 -35.71 -48.81 58.88
C PRO A 832 -34.28 -48.74 59.42
N GLY A 833 -33.56 -47.67 59.10
CA GLY A 833 -32.14 -47.55 59.40
C GLY A 833 -31.38 -46.61 58.46
N LEU A 834 -30.07 -46.50 58.69
CA LEU A 834 -29.19 -45.65 57.91
C LEU A 834 -28.58 -46.44 56.73
N TYR A 835 -28.58 -45.83 55.56
CA TYR A 835 -27.96 -46.32 54.33
C TYR A 835 -27.03 -45.26 53.75
N ILE A 836 -26.10 -45.69 52.91
CA ILE A 836 -25.22 -44.80 52.13
C ILE A 836 -25.50 -45.00 50.65
N LEU A 837 -25.86 -43.93 49.94
CA LEU A 837 -25.94 -43.89 48.49
C LEU A 837 -24.64 -43.29 47.94
N ASN A 838 -23.92 -44.05 47.12
CA ASN A 838 -22.71 -43.58 46.44
C ASN A 838 -23.06 -43.27 44.98
N ALA A 839 -22.73 -42.06 44.52
CA ALA A 839 -22.91 -41.60 43.15
C ALA A 839 -21.53 -41.38 42.50
N ASP A 840 -21.30 -42.04 41.37
CA ASP A 840 -20.02 -42.07 40.66
C ASP A 840 -20.17 -41.49 39.24
N TYR A 841 -19.39 -40.43 38.98
CA TYR A 841 -19.31 -39.71 37.71
C TYR A 841 -18.06 -40.12 36.89
N GLY A 842 -17.37 -41.20 37.27
CA GLY A 842 -16.16 -41.71 36.63
C GLY A 842 -14.88 -41.08 37.16
N THR A 843 -14.82 -39.74 37.22
CA THR A 843 -13.67 -38.98 37.74
C THR A 843 -13.84 -38.58 39.22
N LYS A 844 -15.06 -38.70 39.76
CA LYS A 844 -15.43 -38.24 41.10
C LYS A 844 -16.56 -39.08 41.68
N GLN A 845 -16.44 -39.42 42.95
CA GLN A 845 -17.49 -40.10 43.73
C GLN A 845 -18.02 -39.20 44.85
N VAL A 846 -19.35 -39.22 45.05
CA VAL A 846 -20.03 -38.45 46.10
C VAL A 846 -20.94 -39.38 46.89
N ARG A 847 -20.83 -39.36 48.23
CA ARG A 847 -21.61 -40.22 49.13
C ARG A 847 -22.65 -39.42 49.88
N TYR A 848 -23.85 -39.97 49.96
CA TYR A 848 -24.96 -39.39 50.71
C TYR A 848 -25.52 -40.35 51.74
N LYS A 849 -25.87 -39.81 52.90
CA LYS A 849 -26.58 -40.54 53.95
C LYS A 849 -28.07 -40.56 53.61
N VAL A 850 -28.67 -41.74 53.61
CA VAL A 850 -30.09 -41.97 53.38
C VAL A 850 -30.67 -42.63 54.61
N VAL A 851 -31.57 -41.94 55.30
CA VAL A 851 -32.35 -42.48 56.42
C VAL A 851 -33.60 -43.12 55.84
N VAL A 852 -33.90 -44.35 56.25
CA VAL A 852 -35.15 -45.05 55.91
C VAL A 852 -35.95 -45.16 57.20
N ASP A 853 -37.20 -44.72 57.18
CA ASP A 853 -38.13 -44.74 58.32
C ASP A 853 -39.14 -45.88 58.23
#